data_AF-A0A1Y1YNR5-F1
#
_entry.id   AF-A0A1Y1YNR5-F1
#
_cell.length_a   1.000
_cell.length_b   1.000
_cell.length_c   1.000
_cell.angle_alpha   90.00
_cell.angle_beta   90.00
_cell.angle_gamma   90.00
#
_symmetry.space_group_name_H-M   'P 1'
#
loop_
_entity.id
_entity.type
_entity.pdbx_description
1 polymer ?
#
loop_
_entity_poly.entity_id
_entity_poly.type
_entity_poly.pdbx_seq_one_letter_code
_entity_poly.pdbx_strand_id
1 'polypeptide(L)'
;MLDSGYWLDSNHGKWQPRGCMMHQYSTNDSIKCMEGSRIVFAGDSIVRNLFFAVVRRLNPTRKFGEKVHADLRYEDKSKDIIVDFIWDSYLNTSKVEEIISGGSANSNVDTLVAGTGLWYLRYVDDSFNLWKSQIDRIANQVQSSPLAFILSPVLTPNYDKLNSDRRATITPDGVDQMNSYLKNYQGHLTIPYAWDKMSQLAPTETEDGLHYSNKVTDIASDILFNFRCNGQLLSETPPLTTTCCYQYPLPNPQQFLVWGVFIVLIPMGLLLRKYANSFKDRSRRVVNTFLPSSPILWALVTFGISILYLFLCDRTALFGKVHKMFSGITFTVLTLLTLLVAYCTLQEKEDSSFLNRFQTDEWKGWMQIVILIYHYVGASGVSGIYNPVRILVASYLFMTGYGHFVFFYKKGDFGLSRVLSVLVRLNLLTFFMTYAMNTTYLSYYFSPLVTVWFIVIYFSMFLFCQYNKNTGFLLVKIALSALACHAVVYTPGVLEALFRFLGVVFNCTGWSANEWRFRMGLDIWIVFIGMLVAFLNIKYHEYQFHEHPHWRSIRRYAVVFSVVTIVWFFWFELSRSSKFEYNRYHPYVSWLPILAFVILRNATERLRKTTSQFFLFFGKCSLETFLCQFHMWLAADTKGLLTIFDSPNLFWLNFIIMSTVFVFLSHILAGVTGELTSWICSTKKPTRKQDTSEATTGLLSEENVEESEGFFELPRFTSSPAFKLVVFLASVAIMNRI
;
A
#
# COMPACT_ATOMS: atom_id res chain seq x y z
N MET A 1 -9.77 4.28 18.45
CA MET A 1 -9.97 5.64 17.89
C MET A 1 -10.31 6.65 18.99
N LEU A 2 -11.33 6.38 19.79
CA LEU A 2 -11.87 7.32 20.77
C LEU A 2 -10.98 7.52 22.00
N ASP A 3 -10.10 6.57 22.32
CA ASP A 3 -9.39 6.58 23.59
C ASP A 3 -8.09 7.41 23.57
N SER A 4 -7.31 7.31 22.48
CA SER A 4 -5.98 7.93 22.41
C SER A 4 -5.44 8.05 20.98
N GLY A 5 -4.38 8.85 20.85
CA GLY A 5 -3.67 9.10 19.60
C GLY A 5 -2.50 10.07 19.83
N TYR A 6 -1.96 10.60 18.73
CA TYR A 6 -0.88 11.58 18.75
C TYR A 6 -0.94 12.48 17.51
N TRP A 7 -0.34 13.66 17.61
CA TRP A 7 -0.16 14.58 16.49
C TRP A 7 0.96 14.08 15.56
N LEU A 8 0.66 13.97 14.26
CA LEU A 8 1.63 13.52 13.25
C LEU A 8 2.59 14.62 12.80
N ASP A 9 2.21 15.88 13.02
CA ASP A 9 2.98 17.06 12.66
C ASP A 9 3.02 18.04 13.84
N SER A 10 4.04 18.89 13.84
CA SER A 10 4.24 19.92 14.87
C SER A 10 3.25 21.08 14.77
N ASN A 11 2.48 21.16 13.68
CA ASN A 11 1.53 22.24 13.41
C ASN A 11 0.11 21.87 13.85
N HIS A 12 -0.08 20.70 14.48
CA HIS A 12 -1.34 20.14 14.91
C HIS A 12 -2.38 20.03 13.78
N GLY A 13 -1.92 19.76 12.55
CA GLY A 13 -2.76 19.66 11.35
C GLY A 13 -3.33 18.25 11.12
N LYS A 14 -2.73 17.22 11.71
CA LYS A 14 -3.16 15.82 11.55
C LYS A 14 -3.05 15.02 12.83
N TRP A 15 -4.16 14.45 13.27
CA TRP A 15 -4.23 13.51 14.37
C TRP A 15 -4.21 12.05 13.88
N GLN A 16 -3.42 11.21 14.53
CA GLN A 16 -3.37 9.77 14.31
C GLN A 16 -3.92 9.04 15.53
N PRO A 17 -5.14 8.49 15.48
CA PRO A 17 -5.60 7.58 16.50
C PRO A 17 -4.75 6.31 16.53
N ARG A 18 -4.73 5.65 17.68
CA ARG A 18 -4.08 4.35 17.82
C ARG A 18 -4.79 3.28 16.99
N GLY A 19 -4.03 2.55 16.18
CA GLY A 19 -4.43 1.33 15.50
C GLY A 19 -5.37 1.46 14.29
N CYS A 20 -5.72 2.66 13.85
CA CYS A 20 -6.58 2.87 12.67
C CYS A 20 -6.36 4.23 12.01
N MET A 21 -6.79 4.38 10.75
CA MET A 21 -6.70 5.62 9.97
C MET A 21 -8.07 6.31 9.87
N MET A 22 -8.11 7.60 10.24
CA MET A 22 -9.32 8.42 10.12
C MET A 22 -9.51 8.96 8.70
N HIS A 23 -10.78 9.16 8.33
CA HIS A 23 -11.22 10.02 7.24
C HIS A 23 -11.09 11.49 7.63
N GLN A 24 -10.67 12.33 6.70
CA GLN A 24 -10.76 13.78 6.87
C GLN A 24 -12.03 14.26 6.16
N TYR A 25 -12.98 14.80 6.92
CA TYR A 25 -14.29 15.14 6.36
C TYR A 25 -14.23 16.45 5.57
N SER A 26 -14.56 16.38 4.28
CA SER A 26 -14.85 17.56 3.47
C SER A 26 -16.26 18.09 3.77
N THR A 27 -16.58 19.29 3.31
CA THR A 27 -17.93 19.85 3.45
C THR A 27 -18.99 18.97 2.80
N ASN A 28 -18.70 18.42 1.62
CA ASN A 28 -19.62 17.52 0.94
C ASN A 28 -19.81 16.21 1.71
N ASP A 29 -18.76 15.64 2.27
CA ASP A 29 -18.86 14.42 3.08
C ASP A 29 -19.66 14.66 4.35
N SER A 30 -19.46 15.82 4.98
CA SER A 30 -20.16 16.23 6.20
C SER A 30 -21.65 16.42 5.95
N ILE A 31 -22.03 17.10 4.86
CA ILE A 31 -23.43 17.27 4.45
C ILE A 31 -24.07 15.92 4.17
N LYS A 32 -23.40 15.05 3.40
CA LYS A 32 -23.91 13.69 3.12
C LYS A 32 -24.09 12.87 4.39
N CYS A 33 -23.21 13.01 5.38
CA CYS A 33 -23.40 12.32 6.65
C CYS A 33 -24.64 12.81 7.40
N MET A 34 -24.92 14.11 7.33
CA MET A 34 -25.87 14.78 8.20
C MET A 34 -27.24 14.98 7.55
N GLU A 35 -27.41 14.66 6.27
CA GLU A 35 -28.65 14.82 5.52
C GLU A 35 -29.81 14.10 6.22
N GLY A 36 -30.91 14.82 6.50
CA GLY A 36 -32.08 14.29 7.21
C GLY A 36 -31.87 13.99 8.70
N SER A 37 -30.88 14.61 9.36
CA SER A 37 -30.57 14.34 10.77
C SER A 37 -30.54 15.59 11.65
N ARG A 38 -30.77 15.38 12.95
CA ARG A 38 -30.78 16.42 13.98
C ARG A 38 -29.85 16.06 15.13
N ILE A 39 -28.71 16.73 15.19
CA ILE A 39 -27.73 16.55 16.28
C ILE A 39 -27.88 17.67 17.30
N VAL A 40 -27.86 17.31 18.58
CA VAL A 40 -27.88 18.25 19.69
C VAL A 40 -26.55 18.23 20.45
N PHE A 41 -26.01 19.41 20.74
CA PHE A 41 -24.86 19.62 21.61
C PHE A 41 -25.35 20.26 22.90
N ALA A 42 -25.07 19.68 24.07
CA ALA A 42 -25.50 20.23 25.36
C ALA A 42 -24.32 20.33 26.33
N GLY A 43 -24.10 21.51 26.91
CA GLY A 43 -22.99 21.66 27.85
C GLY A 43 -22.52 23.09 28.01
N ASP A 44 -21.23 23.20 28.34
CA ASP A 44 -20.53 24.45 28.52
C ASP A 44 -19.87 24.96 27.21
N SER A 45 -18.94 25.92 27.36
CA SER A 45 -18.25 26.55 26.24
C SER A 45 -17.33 25.61 25.45
N ILE A 46 -16.88 24.49 26.03
CA ILE A 46 -16.07 23.50 25.34
C ILE A 46 -16.94 22.74 24.33
N VAL A 47 -18.10 22.27 24.76
CA VAL A 47 -19.08 21.60 23.89
C VAL A 47 -19.58 22.57 22.81
N ARG A 48 -19.75 23.85 23.15
CA ARG A 48 -20.09 24.90 22.17
C ARG A 48 -19.02 25.06 21.08
N ASN A 49 -17.75 24.95 21.41
CA ASN A 49 -16.68 25.02 20.41
C ASN A 49 -16.71 23.82 19.45
N LEU A 50 -17.07 22.63 19.94
CA LEU A 50 -17.29 21.47 19.08
C LEU A 50 -18.51 21.65 18.17
N PHE A 51 -19.61 22.22 18.68
CA PHE A 51 -20.76 22.64 17.86
C PHE A 51 -20.31 23.58 16.72
N PHE A 52 -19.50 24.60 17.03
CA PHE A 52 -18.97 25.50 16.00
C PHE A 52 -18.11 24.76 14.98
N ALA A 53 -17.28 23.80 15.40
CA ALA A 53 -16.47 23.00 14.48
C ALA A 53 -17.32 22.15 13.54
N VAL A 54 -18.40 21.53 14.03
CA VAL A 54 -19.34 20.77 13.20
C VAL A 54 -20.05 21.68 12.20
N VAL A 55 -20.51 22.86 12.63
CA VAL A 55 -21.16 23.81 11.72
C VAL A 55 -20.17 24.34 10.68
N ARG A 56 -18.90 24.58 11.02
CA ARG A 56 -17.87 24.95 10.04
C ARG A 56 -17.64 23.88 8.98
N ARG A 57 -17.71 22.59 9.36
CA ARG A 57 -17.61 21.47 8.41
C ARG A 57 -18.79 21.48 7.44
N LEU A 58 -19.99 21.77 7.91
CA LEU A 58 -21.22 21.83 7.09
C LEU A 58 -21.30 23.10 6.22
N ASN A 59 -20.91 24.24 6.78
CA ASN A 59 -20.95 25.53 6.11
C ASN A 59 -19.79 26.42 6.58
N PRO A 60 -18.65 26.42 5.86
CA PRO A 60 -17.47 27.20 6.23
C PRO A 60 -17.71 28.72 6.27
N THR A 61 -18.76 29.21 5.61
CA THR A 61 -19.08 30.65 5.56
C THR A 61 -19.97 31.09 6.72
N ARG A 62 -20.57 30.16 7.46
CA ARG A 62 -21.46 30.47 8.58
C ARG A 62 -20.66 31.05 9.73
N LYS A 63 -21.01 32.27 10.13
CA LYS A 63 -20.52 32.92 11.34
C LYS A 63 -21.61 32.95 12.40
N PHE A 64 -21.24 32.71 13.66
CA PHE A 64 -22.10 32.91 14.81
C PHE A 64 -21.74 34.25 15.48
N GLY A 65 -22.75 34.97 15.97
CA GLY A 65 -22.53 36.21 16.74
C GLY A 65 -22.11 35.94 18.18
N GLU A 66 -21.75 37.00 18.91
CA GLU A 66 -21.23 36.99 20.29
C GLU A 66 -22.28 36.70 21.38
N LYS A 67 -23.24 35.78 21.15
CA LYS A 67 -24.16 35.37 22.22
C LYS A 67 -23.45 34.41 23.16
N VAL A 68 -22.96 34.95 24.27
CA VAL A 68 -22.35 34.20 25.38
C VAL A 68 -23.45 33.56 26.22
N HIS A 69 -23.28 32.28 26.55
CA HIS A 69 -24.16 31.49 27.43
C HIS A 69 -25.62 31.37 26.96
N ALA A 70 -25.85 31.19 25.66
CA ALA A 70 -27.18 31.05 25.08
C ALA A 70 -27.27 29.83 24.17
N ASP A 71 -28.49 29.34 23.98
CA ASP A 71 -28.81 28.31 22.99
C ASP A 71 -28.57 28.84 21.57
N LEU A 72 -28.05 27.98 20.70
CA LEU A 72 -27.76 28.30 19.30
C LEU A 72 -28.38 27.24 18.40
N ARG A 73 -28.72 27.64 17.17
CA ARG A 73 -29.25 26.73 16.15
C ARG A 73 -28.63 27.02 14.80
N TYR A 74 -28.26 25.95 14.12
CA TYR A 74 -27.94 25.91 12.71
C TYR A 74 -28.97 25.02 12.01
N GLU A 75 -29.49 25.50 10.89
CA GLU A 75 -30.49 24.77 10.10
C GLU A 75 -30.20 24.95 8.62
N ASP A 76 -30.05 23.84 7.92
CA ASP A 76 -30.04 23.78 6.46
C ASP A 76 -31.32 23.10 5.98
N LYS A 77 -32.31 23.93 5.65
CA LYS A 77 -33.63 23.48 5.19
C LYS A 77 -33.57 22.69 3.88
N SER A 78 -32.56 22.93 3.04
CA SER A 78 -32.44 22.26 1.74
C SER A 78 -32.02 20.80 1.87
N LYS A 79 -31.32 20.49 2.96
CA LYS A 79 -30.76 19.18 3.29
C LYS A 79 -31.40 18.52 4.51
N ASP A 80 -32.40 19.18 5.09
CA ASP A 80 -33.05 18.78 6.34
C ASP A 80 -32.03 18.47 7.46
N ILE A 81 -31.05 19.38 7.62
CA ILE A 81 -30.00 19.25 8.64
C ILE A 81 -30.27 20.24 9.74
N ILE A 82 -30.36 19.76 10.98
CA ILE A 82 -30.50 20.59 12.16
C ILE A 82 -29.34 20.30 13.11
N VAL A 83 -28.65 21.35 13.55
CA VAL A 83 -27.67 21.26 14.62
C VAL A 83 -28.04 22.27 15.70
N ASP A 84 -28.42 21.78 16.86
CA ASP A 84 -28.77 22.63 18.01
C ASP A 84 -27.64 22.59 19.04
N PHE A 85 -27.39 23.73 19.71
CA PHE A 85 -26.58 23.82 20.91
C PHE A 85 -27.45 24.34 22.06
N ILE A 86 -27.47 23.62 23.17
CA ILE A 86 -28.17 23.95 24.41
C ILE A 86 -27.12 24.35 25.44
N TRP A 87 -27.23 25.56 25.97
CA TRP A 87 -26.38 25.99 27.08
C TRP A 87 -26.86 25.34 28.39
N ASP A 88 -26.19 24.28 28.81
CA ASP A 88 -26.48 23.55 30.04
C ASP A 88 -25.19 23.00 30.65
N SER A 89 -24.42 23.88 31.30
CA SER A 89 -23.11 23.56 31.85
C SER A 89 -23.13 22.50 32.97
N TYR A 90 -24.29 22.22 33.55
CA TYR A 90 -24.48 21.26 34.65
C TYR A 90 -25.25 20.00 34.21
N LEU A 91 -25.79 19.98 32.99
CA LEU A 91 -26.65 18.92 32.44
C LEU A 91 -27.84 18.59 33.36
N ASN A 92 -28.44 19.61 33.95
CA ASN A 92 -29.54 19.46 34.91
C ASN A 92 -30.86 20.08 34.44
N THR A 93 -30.93 20.57 33.21
CA THR A 93 -32.16 21.14 32.64
C THR A 93 -33.12 20.05 32.14
N SER A 94 -34.42 20.35 32.14
CA SER A 94 -35.45 19.43 31.61
C SER A 94 -35.28 19.16 30.11
N LYS A 95 -34.67 20.07 29.36
CA LYS A 95 -34.46 19.92 27.90
C LYS A 95 -33.60 18.71 27.56
N VAL A 96 -32.50 18.50 28.28
CA VAL A 96 -31.60 17.35 28.04
C VAL A 96 -32.30 16.05 28.43
N GLU A 97 -33.01 16.05 29.56
CA GLU A 97 -33.78 14.92 30.04
C GLU A 97 -34.90 14.52 29.07
N GLU A 98 -35.64 15.48 28.52
CA GLU A 98 -36.69 15.27 27.51
C GLU A 98 -36.15 14.70 26.18
N ILE A 99 -34.92 15.07 25.81
CA ILE A 99 -34.24 14.51 24.62
C ILE A 99 -33.86 13.06 24.87
N ILE A 100 -33.27 12.75 26.03
CA ILE A 100 -32.86 11.38 26.37
C ILE A 100 -34.08 10.47 26.51
N SER A 101 -35.17 10.95 27.12
CA SER A 101 -36.40 10.19 27.35
C SER A 101 -37.27 10.02 26.11
N GLY A 102 -36.94 10.66 24.98
CA GLY A 102 -37.67 10.52 23.72
C GLY A 102 -39.06 11.16 23.70
N GLY A 103 -39.24 12.31 24.36
CA GLY A 103 -40.53 13.02 24.37
C GLY A 103 -41.04 13.40 22.97
N SER A 104 -42.36 13.57 22.82
CA SER A 104 -43.09 13.75 21.55
C SER A 104 -42.63 14.92 20.67
N ALA A 105 -41.90 15.90 21.22
CA ALA A 105 -41.33 17.05 20.50
C ALA A 105 -39.88 16.84 20.01
N ASN A 106 -39.22 15.76 20.43
CA ASN A 106 -37.80 15.48 20.19
C ASN A 106 -37.55 14.14 19.47
N SER A 107 -38.59 13.53 18.89
CA SER A 107 -38.55 12.22 18.22
C SER A 107 -37.56 12.09 17.06
N ASN A 108 -36.98 13.20 16.60
CA ASN A 108 -36.08 13.24 15.43
C ASN A 108 -34.61 13.52 15.79
N VAL A 109 -34.25 13.61 17.08
CA VAL A 109 -32.84 13.76 17.49
C VAL A 109 -32.14 12.41 17.40
N ASP A 110 -31.13 12.31 16.55
CA ASP A 110 -30.41 11.06 16.31
C ASP A 110 -29.12 10.94 17.14
N THR A 111 -28.48 12.07 17.46
CA THR A 111 -27.25 12.11 18.26
C THR A 111 -27.28 13.25 19.28
N LEU A 112 -26.90 12.96 20.53
CA LEU A 112 -26.69 13.95 21.59
C LEU A 112 -25.24 13.90 22.05
N VAL A 113 -24.54 15.03 21.91
CA VAL A 113 -23.18 15.23 22.43
C VAL A 113 -23.28 16.12 23.66
N ALA A 114 -22.99 15.57 24.83
CA ALA A 114 -23.09 16.25 26.12
C ALA A 114 -21.72 16.48 26.76
N GLY A 115 -21.57 17.50 27.61
CA GLY A 115 -20.35 17.70 28.38
C GLY A 115 -20.52 18.64 29.57
N THR A 116 -19.88 18.29 30.70
CA THR A 116 -19.91 19.03 31.96
C THR A 116 -18.68 18.68 32.82
N GLY A 117 -18.44 19.40 33.91
CA GLY A 117 -17.38 19.12 34.89
C GLY A 117 -16.64 20.38 35.33
N LEU A 118 -16.05 21.12 34.39
CA LEU A 118 -15.25 22.31 34.74
C LEU A 118 -16.08 23.42 35.41
N TRP A 119 -17.36 23.54 35.06
CA TRP A 119 -18.29 24.46 35.74
C TRP A 119 -18.58 24.05 37.18
N TYR A 120 -18.71 22.75 37.46
CA TYR A 120 -18.81 22.25 38.83
C TYR A 120 -17.56 22.60 39.63
N LEU A 121 -16.36 22.31 39.09
CA LEU A 121 -15.09 22.66 39.75
C LEU A 121 -14.96 24.16 40.01
N ARG A 122 -15.52 24.99 39.13
CA ARG A 122 -15.38 26.45 39.18
C ARG A 122 -16.32 27.14 40.17
N TYR A 123 -17.58 26.70 40.25
CA TYR A 123 -18.64 27.49 40.87
C TYR A 123 -19.41 26.75 41.97
N VAL A 124 -19.15 25.46 42.19
CA VAL A 124 -19.97 24.62 43.06
C VAL A 124 -19.12 24.02 44.18
N ASP A 125 -19.55 24.24 45.42
CA ASP A 125 -19.01 23.51 46.57
C ASP A 125 -19.43 22.03 46.52
N ASP A 126 -18.59 21.12 47.01
CA ASP A 126 -18.81 19.67 46.85
C ASP A 126 -18.96 19.23 45.37
N SER A 127 -18.20 19.91 44.50
CA SER A 127 -18.25 19.80 43.04
C SER A 127 -18.26 18.36 42.51
N PHE A 128 -17.41 17.48 43.06
CA PHE A 128 -17.32 16.09 42.63
C PHE A 128 -18.59 15.29 42.92
N ASN A 129 -19.16 15.36 44.12
CA ASN A 129 -20.33 14.53 44.48
C ASN A 129 -21.58 14.95 43.70
N LEU A 130 -21.79 16.25 43.51
CA LEU A 130 -22.92 16.75 42.72
C LEU A 130 -22.77 16.43 41.23
N TRP A 131 -21.58 16.60 40.67
CA TRP A 131 -21.28 16.19 39.30
C TRP A 131 -21.46 14.67 39.11
N LYS A 132 -20.93 13.88 40.06
CA LYS A 132 -21.06 12.42 40.07
C LYS A 132 -22.53 12.00 40.04
N SER A 133 -23.35 12.54 40.93
CA SER A 133 -24.79 12.24 40.97
C SER A 133 -25.49 12.57 39.65
N GLN A 134 -25.05 13.61 38.95
CA GLN A 134 -25.60 13.92 37.63
C GLN A 134 -25.17 12.93 36.55
N ILE A 135 -23.89 12.56 36.50
CA ILE A 135 -23.40 11.54 35.58
C ILE A 135 -24.13 10.21 35.80
N ASP A 136 -24.31 9.79 37.06
CA ASP A 136 -25.02 8.55 37.39
C ASP A 136 -26.46 8.59 36.89
N ARG A 137 -27.15 9.72 37.07
CA ARG A 137 -28.52 9.92 36.56
C ARG A 137 -28.58 9.82 35.03
N ILE A 138 -27.71 10.53 34.33
CA ILE A 138 -27.67 10.55 32.86
C ILE A 138 -27.32 9.16 32.32
N ALA A 139 -26.32 8.49 32.90
CA ALA A 139 -25.91 7.16 32.49
C ALA A 139 -27.07 6.15 32.58
N ASN A 140 -27.84 6.19 33.67
CA ASN A 140 -29.01 5.34 33.85
C ASN A 140 -30.12 5.64 32.83
N GLN A 141 -30.37 6.91 32.52
CA GLN A 141 -31.38 7.30 31.53
C GLN A 141 -31.00 6.85 30.11
N VAL A 142 -29.74 7.05 29.73
CA VAL A 142 -29.21 6.72 28.39
C VAL A 142 -29.27 5.23 28.10
N GLN A 143 -29.07 4.35 29.09
CA GLN A 143 -29.16 2.89 28.89
C GLN A 143 -30.50 2.43 28.31
N SER A 144 -31.58 3.18 28.58
CA SER A 144 -32.93 2.88 28.10
C SER A 144 -33.31 3.62 26.81
N SER A 145 -32.42 4.44 26.26
CA SER A 145 -32.70 5.32 25.12
C SER A 145 -32.10 4.76 23.82
N PRO A 146 -32.82 4.84 22.68
CA PRO A 146 -32.25 4.50 21.37
C PRO A 146 -31.31 5.60 20.81
N LEU A 147 -31.15 6.71 21.54
CA LEU A 147 -30.34 7.87 21.17
C LEU A 147 -28.84 7.55 21.18
N ALA A 148 -28.11 7.96 20.13
CA ALA A 148 -26.65 7.91 20.14
C ALA A 148 -26.11 9.00 21.08
N PHE A 149 -25.74 8.61 22.31
CA PHE A 149 -25.24 9.53 23.34
C PHE A 149 -23.71 9.50 23.43
N ILE A 150 -23.10 10.68 23.34
CA ILE A 150 -21.65 10.88 23.46
C ILE A 150 -21.38 11.87 24.59
N LEU A 151 -20.63 11.43 25.60
CA LEU A 151 -20.25 12.29 26.73
C LEU A 151 -18.80 12.73 26.56
N SER A 152 -18.59 14.04 26.40
CA SER A 152 -17.25 14.62 26.41
C SER A 152 -16.56 14.30 27.75
N PRO A 153 -15.29 13.85 27.74
CA PRO A 153 -14.49 13.82 28.96
C PRO A 153 -14.33 15.24 29.52
N VAL A 154 -13.95 15.34 30.79
CA VAL A 154 -13.58 16.63 31.39
C VAL A 154 -12.22 17.02 30.81
N LEU A 155 -12.18 17.99 29.89
CA LEU A 155 -10.91 18.36 29.26
C LEU A 155 -9.95 18.93 30.30
N THR A 156 -8.70 18.45 30.27
CA THR A 156 -7.63 18.92 31.13
C THR A 156 -7.18 20.30 30.67
N PRO A 157 -7.33 21.35 31.50
CA PRO A 157 -6.88 22.68 31.15
C PRO A 157 -5.36 22.76 30.98
N ASN A 158 -4.89 23.70 30.18
CA ASN A 158 -3.52 24.17 30.28
C ASN A 158 -3.41 25.10 31.50
N TYR A 159 -3.00 24.54 32.64
CA TYR A 159 -2.94 25.25 33.91
C TYR A 159 -2.07 26.50 33.88
N ASP A 160 -0.99 26.52 33.10
CA ASP A 160 -0.07 27.67 32.98
C ASP A 160 -0.74 28.90 32.33
N LYS A 161 -1.77 28.67 31.51
CA LYS A 161 -2.52 29.70 30.79
C LYS A 161 -3.83 30.10 31.46
N LEU A 162 -4.25 29.39 32.51
CA LEU A 162 -5.39 29.79 33.32
C LEU A 162 -5.09 31.09 34.08
N ASN A 163 -6.10 31.96 34.19
CA ASN A 163 -6.04 33.10 35.10
C ASN A 163 -6.04 32.64 36.58
N SER A 164 -5.62 33.54 37.48
CA SER A 164 -5.46 33.24 38.92
C SER A 164 -6.71 32.65 39.53
N ASP A 165 -7.87 33.22 39.21
CA ASP A 165 -9.11 32.81 39.83
C ASP A 165 -9.46 31.39 39.37
N ARG A 166 -9.43 31.10 38.06
CA ARG A 166 -9.74 29.77 37.50
C ARG A 166 -8.78 28.72 38.05
N ARG A 167 -7.49 29.05 38.17
CA ARG A 167 -6.46 28.16 38.70
C ARG A 167 -6.69 27.81 40.17
N ALA A 168 -7.29 28.69 40.96
CA ALA A 168 -7.59 28.43 42.37
C ALA A 168 -8.68 27.38 42.58
N THR A 169 -9.62 27.25 41.63
CA THR A 169 -10.80 26.37 41.76
C THR A 169 -10.73 25.13 40.86
N ILE A 170 -10.22 25.27 39.63
CA ILE A 170 -10.08 24.17 38.67
C ILE A 170 -8.71 23.55 38.90
N THR A 171 -8.63 22.54 39.76
CA THR A 171 -7.38 21.87 40.14
C THR A 171 -7.13 20.60 39.30
N PRO A 172 -5.85 20.20 39.11
CA PRO A 172 -5.50 18.91 38.50
C PRO A 172 -6.21 17.74 39.16
N ASP A 173 -6.18 17.66 40.50
CA ASP A 173 -6.79 16.58 41.26
C ASP A 173 -8.30 16.48 41.02
N GLY A 174 -9.00 17.61 40.92
CA GLY A 174 -10.44 17.62 40.65
C GLY A 174 -10.79 17.08 39.25
N VAL A 175 -10.03 17.50 38.23
CA VAL A 175 -10.21 17.00 36.85
C VAL A 175 -9.86 15.51 36.76
N ASP A 176 -8.75 15.09 37.38
CA ASP A 176 -8.31 13.71 37.40
C ASP A 176 -9.29 12.80 38.15
N GLN A 177 -9.89 13.28 39.23
CA GLN A 177 -10.92 12.56 39.97
C GLN A 177 -12.17 12.35 39.11
N MET A 178 -12.65 13.38 38.41
CA MET A 178 -13.80 13.28 37.50
C MET A 178 -13.52 12.33 36.32
N ASN A 179 -12.39 12.50 35.62
CA ASN A 179 -12.04 11.62 34.51
C ASN A 179 -11.77 10.17 34.94
N SER A 180 -11.21 9.96 36.12
CA SER A 180 -11.04 8.62 36.69
C SER A 180 -12.39 7.96 36.98
N TYR A 181 -13.37 8.74 37.44
CA TYR A 181 -14.74 8.25 37.63
C TYR A 181 -15.42 7.87 36.31
N LEU A 182 -15.25 8.68 35.25
CA LEU A 182 -15.80 8.38 33.92
C LEU A 182 -15.29 7.06 33.33
N LYS A 183 -14.11 6.58 33.72
CA LYS A 183 -13.59 5.28 33.27
C LYS A 183 -14.46 4.11 33.72
N ASN A 184 -15.20 4.24 34.82
CA ASN A 184 -16.15 3.21 35.27
C ASN A 184 -17.30 3.00 34.26
N TYR A 185 -17.56 3.98 33.40
CA TYR A 185 -18.58 3.92 32.35
C TYR A 185 -18.03 3.56 30.97
N GLN A 186 -16.74 3.23 30.83
CA GLN A 186 -16.21 2.72 29.56
C GLN A 186 -16.97 1.46 29.13
N GLY A 187 -17.34 1.39 27.85
CA GLY A 187 -18.15 0.31 27.29
C GLY A 187 -19.67 0.48 27.47
N HIS A 188 -20.10 1.33 28.41
CA HIS A 188 -21.52 1.67 28.61
C HIS A 188 -21.88 3.02 27.98
N LEU A 189 -20.97 4.00 28.11
CA LEU A 189 -21.08 5.31 27.47
C LEU A 189 -19.98 5.50 26.43
N THR A 190 -20.30 6.23 25.37
CA THR A 190 -19.31 6.64 24.37
C THR A 190 -18.58 7.89 24.88
N ILE A 191 -17.32 7.73 25.30
CA ILE A 191 -16.50 8.80 25.86
C ILE A 191 -15.21 8.97 25.03
N PRO A 192 -15.09 10.04 24.22
CA PRO A 192 -13.92 10.28 23.37
C PRO A 192 -12.78 10.95 24.14
N TYR A 193 -12.07 10.18 24.97
CA TYR A 193 -10.83 10.61 25.66
C TYR A 193 -9.76 11.19 24.73
N ALA A 194 -9.82 10.88 23.43
CA ALA A 194 -8.99 11.48 22.41
C ALA A 194 -9.14 13.01 22.33
N TRP A 195 -10.32 13.59 22.62
CA TRP A 195 -10.49 15.05 22.67
C TRP A 195 -9.65 15.71 23.76
N ASP A 196 -9.61 15.09 24.95
CA ASP A 196 -8.76 15.52 26.07
C ASP A 196 -7.28 15.34 25.72
N LYS A 197 -6.90 14.20 25.13
CA LYS A 197 -5.51 13.97 24.71
C LYS A 197 -5.03 14.91 23.61
N MET A 198 -5.87 15.25 22.63
CA MET A 198 -5.54 16.26 21.61
C MET A 198 -5.18 17.60 22.26
N SER A 199 -5.98 18.02 23.23
CA SER A 199 -5.84 19.28 23.95
C SER A 199 -4.55 19.32 24.79
N GLN A 200 -4.28 18.25 25.55
CA GLN A 200 -3.04 18.12 26.33
C GLN A 200 -1.79 18.14 25.46
N LEU A 201 -1.85 17.53 24.28
CA LEU A 201 -0.71 17.44 23.36
C LEU A 201 -0.58 18.64 22.41
N ALA A 202 -1.42 19.66 22.55
CA ALA A 202 -1.37 20.89 21.75
C ALA A 202 -1.37 22.17 22.62
N PRO A 203 -0.48 22.30 23.63
CA PRO A 203 -0.52 23.40 24.60
C PRO A 203 -0.35 24.79 23.97
N THR A 204 0.21 24.87 22.76
CA THR A 204 0.38 26.13 22.00
C THR A 204 -0.90 26.60 21.32
N GLU A 205 -1.93 25.76 21.19
CA GLU A 205 -3.15 26.04 20.43
C GLU A 205 -4.29 26.62 21.30
N THR A 206 -3.98 27.09 22.51
CA THR A 206 -4.93 27.75 23.42
C THR A 206 -4.32 29.02 24.02
N GLU A 207 -5.13 30.06 24.23
CA GLU A 207 -4.70 31.32 24.86
C GLU A 207 -5.08 31.37 26.34
N ASP A 208 -6.27 30.88 26.69
CA ASP A 208 -6.84 30.96 28.06
C ASP A 208 -6.78 29.64 28.84
N GLY A 209 -6.18 28.62 28.23
CA GLY A 209 -6.01 27.29 28.79
C GLY A 209 -7.24 26.38 28.75
N LEU A 210 -8.38 26.85 28.22
CA LEU A 210 -9.63 26.08 28.12
C LEU A 210 -10.10 25.95 26.67
N HIS A 211 -10.01 27.03 25.90
CA HIS A 211 -10.51 27.08 24.53
C HIS A 211 -9.36 26.91 23.54
N TYR A 212 -9.46 25.88 22.70
CA TYR A 212 -8.46 25.55 21.70
C TYR A 212 -8.84 26.06 20.32
N SER A 213 -7.84 26.24 19.46
CA SER A 213 -7.96 26.79 18.13
C SER A 213 -8.88 25.98 17.21
N ASN A 214 -9.29 26.58 16.10
CA ASN A 214 -10.08 25.88 15.08
C ASN A 214 -9.36 24.66 14.52
N LYS A 215 -8.02 24.63 14.48
CA LYS A 215 -7.26 23.48 14.01
C LYS A 215 -7.54 22.23 14.85
N VAL A 216 -7.51 22.38 16.18
CA VAL A 216 -7.73 21.26 17.10
C VAL A 216 -9.21 20.87 17.12
N THR A 217 -10.10 21.86 17.20
CA THR A 217 -11.55 21.61 17.29
C THR A 217 -12.15 21.06 15.99
N ASP A 218 -11.63 21.44 14.82
CA ASP A 218 -12.02 20.87 13.53
C ASP A 218 -11.58 19.40 13.39
N ILE A 219 -10.49 18.99 14.06
CA ILE A 219 -10.04 17.58 14.09
C ILE A 219 -10.79 16.79 15.15
N ALA A 220 -11.17 17.42 16.26
CA ALA A 220 -12.09 16.84 17.23
C ALA A 220 -13.47 16.56 16.60
N SER A 221 -13.96 17.44 15.72
CA SER A 221 -15.19 17.17 14.96
C SER A 221 -15.01 16.04 13.94
N ASP A 222 -13.83 15.89 13.32
CA ASP A 222 -13.54 14.73 12.48
C ASP A 222 -13.67 13.40 13.28
N ILE A 223 -13.28 13.34 14.56
CA ILE A 223 -13.54 12.14 15.39
C ILE A 223 -15.03 11.82 15.47
N LEU A 224 -15.87 12.83 15.70
CA LEU A 224 -17.32 12.66 15.78
C LEU A 224 -17.88 12.15 14.45
N PHE A 225 -17.50 12.77 13.33
CA PHE A 225 -17.93 12.33 12.00
C PHE A 225 -17.41 10.91 11.70
N ASN A 226 -16.16 10.59 12.00
CA ASN A 226 -15.64 9.23 11.79
C ASN A 226 -16.42 8.20 12.60
N PHE A 227 -16.79 8.51 13.85
CA PHE A 227 -17.55 7.60 14.69
C PHE A 227 -18.97 7.37 14.15
N ARG A 228 -19.68 8.44 13.77
CA ARG A 228 -21.08 8.37 13.33
C ARG A 228 -21.23 7.87 11.90
N CYS A 229 -20.35 8.30 11.00
CA CYS A 229 -20.62 8.29 9.56
C CYS A 229 -19.83 7.25 8.77
N ASN A 230 -18.69 6.78 9.28
CA ASN A 230 -17.78 5.94 8.49
C ASN A 230 -18.45 4.64 8.02
N GLY A 231 -19.28 4.02 8.87
CA GLY A 231 -20.02 2.81 8.51
C GLY A 231 -21.08 2.99 7.42
N GLN A 232 -21.56 4.23 7.19
CA GLN A 232 -22.63 4.51 6.22
C GLN A 232 -22.10 5.09 4.91
N LEU A 233 -21.10 5.97 5.00
CA LEU A 233 -20.63 6.76 3.85
C LEU A 233 -19.48 6.13 3.09
N LEU A 234 -18.64 5.36 3.76
CA LEU A 234 -17.44 4.85 3.15
C LEU A 234 -17.76 3.61 2.33
N SER A 235 -17.19 3.57 1.12
CA SER A 235 -17.38 2.44 0.24
C SER A 235 -16.83 1.16 0.88
N GLU A 236 -17.63 0.10 0.82
CA GLU A 236 -17.19 -1.27 1.07
C GLU A 236 -16.21 -1.78 0.00
N THR A 237 -16.08 -1.05 -1.12
CA THR A 237 -15.21 -1.44 -2.22
C THR A 237 -13.86 -0.72 -2.18
N PRO A 238 -12.73 -1.44 -2.39
CA PRO A 238 -11.42 -0.83 -2.52
C PRO A 238 -11.34 0.23 -3.64
N PRO A 239 -10.46 1.22 -3.55
CA PRO A 239 -9.39 1.35 -2.55
C PRO A 239 -9.89 1.86 -1.20
N LEU A 240 -9.48 1.16 -0.13
CA LEU A 240 -9.70 1.62 1.24
C LEU A 240 -8.82 2.83 1.51
N THR A 241 -9.38 3.90 2.05
CA THR A 241 -8.63 5.10 2.45
C THR A 241 -8.60 5.29 3.96
N THR A 242 -9.50 4.61 4.67
CA THR A 242 -9.82 4.84 6.08
C THR A 242 -10.21 3.51 6.72
N THR A 243 -9.93 3.37 8.01
CA THR A 243 -10.04 2.08 8.72
C THR A 243 -10.54 2.24 10.15
N CYS A 244 -10.64 3.47 10.68
CA CYS A 244 -11.32 3.72 11.95
C CYS A 244 -12.84 3.62 11.78
N CYS A 245 -13.54 2.99 12.72
CA CYS A 245 -15.02 2.91 12.71
C CYS A 245 -15.59 2.44 11.36
N TYR A 246 -14.83 1.58 10.67
CA TYR A 246 -15.16 1.03 9.37
C TYR A 246 -15.60 -0.42 9.54
N GLN A 247 -16.74 -0.77 8.96
CA GLN A 247 -17.20 -2.14 8.93
C GLN A 247 -16.56 -2.85 7.72
N TYR A 248 -15.69 -3.82 8.01
CA TYR A 248 -15.07 -4.60 6.94
C TYR A 248 -16.12 -5.49 6.26
N PRO A 249 -16.20 -5.46 4.91
CA PRO A 249 -17.18 -6.25 4.19
C PRO A 249 -16.89 -7.75 4.33
N LEU A 250 -17.96 -8.55 4.31
CA LEU A 250 -17.83 -10.00 4.25
C LEU A 250 -17.26 -10.43 2.88
N PRO A 251 -16.52 -11.55 2.81
CA PRO A 251 -16.03 -12.07 1.55
C PRO A 251 -17.16 -12.24 0.52
N ASN A 252 -16.94 -11.79 -0.71
CA ASN A 252 -17.89 -11.99 -1.80
C ASN A 252 -17.84 -13.45 -2.31
N PRO A 253 -18.77 -13.90 -3.17
CA PRO A 253 -18.79 -15.28 -3.67
C PRO A 253 -17.49 -15.73 -4.36
N GLN A 254 -16.79 -14.82 -5.05
CA GLN A 254 -15.52 -15.11 -5.71
C GLN A 254 -14.42 -15.36 -4.67
N GLN A 255 -14.36 -14.54 -3.63
CA GLN A 255 -13.45 -14.74 -2.49
C GLN A 255 -13.77 -16.03 -1.75
N PHE A 256 -15.05 -16.34 -1.50
CA PHE A 256 -15.45 -17.62 -0.91
C PHE A 256 -14.98 -18.82 -1.75
N LEU A 257 -15.06 -18.74 -3.07
CA LEU A 257 -14.54 -19.78 -3.96
C LEU A 257 -13.02 -19.92 -3.80
N VAL A 258 -12.27 -18.81 -3.86
CA VAL A 258 -10.81 -18.82 -3.66
C VAL A 258 -10.44 -19.44 -2.32
N TRP A 259 -11.10 -19.02 -1.23
CA TRP A 259 -10.84 -19.56 0.10
C TRP A 259 -11.26 -21.02 0.24
N GLY A 260 -12.37 -21.43 -0.36
CA GLY A 260 -12.78 -22.84 -0.42
C GLY A 260 -11.74 -23.72 -1.10
N VAL A 261 -11.13 -23.25 -2.19
CA VAL A 261 -10.05 -23.99 -2.85
C VAL A 261 -8.81 -24.10 -1.96
N PHE A 262 -8.31 -22.99 -1.42
CA PHE A 262 -7.03 -22.97 -0.68
C PHE A 262 -7.11 -23.52 0.73
N ILE A 263 -8.24 -23.33 1.44
CA ILE A 263 -8.38 -23.71 2.85
C ILE A 263 -9.01 -25.10 2.99
N VAL A 264 -9.87 -25.51 2.05
CA VAL A 264 -10.59 -26.80 2.15
C VAL A 264 -10.08 -27.81 1.13
N LEU A 265 -10.17 -27.51 -0.17
CA LEU A 265 -9.93 -28.52 -1.21
C LEU A 265 -8.46 -28.96 -1.29
N ILE A 266 -7.51 -28.02 -1.24
CA ILE A 266 -6.07 -28.35 -1.32
C ILE A 266 -5.59 -29.13 -0.09
N PRO A 267 -5.88 -28.72 1.16
CA PRO A 267 -5.54 -29.52 2.35
C PRO A 267 -6.23 -30.89 2.37
N MET A 268 -7.48 -30.98 1.90
CA MET A 268 -8.15 -32.28 1.70
C MET A 268 -7.38 -33.15 0.69
N GLY A 269 -6.89 -32.56 -0.41
CA GLY A 269 -6.03 -33.24 -1.38
C GLY A 269 -4.73 -33.78 -0.76
N LEU A 270 -4.09 -33.03 0.13
CA LEU A 270 -2.93 -33.52 0.89
C LEU A 270 -3.28 -34.72 1.78
N LEU A 271 -4.41 -34.67 2.48
CA LEU A 271 -4.88 -35.77 3.33
C LEU A 271 -5.18 -37.02 2.48
N LEU A 272 -5.92 -36.86 1.38
CA LEU A 272 -6.22 -37.95 0.45
C LEU A 272 -4.94 -38.58 -0.11
N ARG A 273 -3.92 -37.76 -0.43
CA ARG A 273 -2.64 -38.27 -0.93
C ARG A 273 -1.83 -38.98 0.15
N LYS A 274 -1.86 -38.49 1.39
CA LYS A 274 -1.24 -39.15 2.56
C LYS A 274 -1.84 -40.54 2.82
N TYR A 275 -3.16 -40.67 2.72
CA TYR A 275 -3.88 -41.94 2.91
C TYR A 275 -4.08 -42.74 1.62
N ALA A 276 -3.49 -42.33 0.49
CA ALA A 276 -3.71 -42.96 -0.81
C ALA A 276 -3.38 -44.46 -0.82
N ASN A 277 -2.37 -44.87 -0.05
CA ASN A 277 -1.95 -46.27 0.06
C ASN A 277 -2.91 -47.12 0.91
N SER A 278 -3.80 -46.49 1.70
CA SER A 278 -4.83 -47.17 2.49
C SER A 278 -6.14 -47.35 1.71
N PHE A 279 -6.27 -46.76 0.52
CA PHE A 279 -7.46 -46.90 -0.31
C PHE A 279 -7.41 -48.12 -1.24
N LYS A 280 -8.58 -48.66 -1.61
CA LYS A 280 -8.73 -49.69 -2.64
C LYS A 280 -8.12 -49.23 -3.98
N ASP A 281 -7.63 -50.16 -4.80
CA ASP A 281 -6.89 -49.89 -6.04
C ASP A 281 -7.59 -48.94 -7.03
N ARG A 282 -8.93 -48.98 -7.11
CA ARG A 282 -9.71 -48.06 -7.95
C ARG A 282 -9.57 -46.62 -7.45
N SER A 283 -9.78 -46.39 -6.15
CA SER A 283 -9.67 -45.06 -5.52
C SER A 283 -8.24 -44.55 -5.51
N ARG A 284 -7.25 -45.43 -5.30
CA ARG A 284 -5.82 -45.09 -5.38
C ARG A 284 -5.42 -44.59 -6.78
N ARG A 285 -5.93 -45.24 -7.84
CA ARG A 285 -5.73 -44.77 -9.22
C ARG A 285 -6.35 -43.40 -9.47
N VAL A 286 -7.57 -43.17 -8.99
CA VAL A 286 -8.23 -41.85 -9.09
C VAL A 286 -7.39 -40.77 -8.41
N VAL A 287 -6.94 -41.01 -7.18
CA VAL A 287 -6.08 -40.08 -6.43
C VAL A 287 -4.79 -39.76 -7.19
N ASN A 288 -4.11 -40.78 -7.73
CA ASN A 288 -2.85 -40.58 -8.46
C ASN A 288 -3.02 -39.89 -9.81
N THR A 289 -4.17 -40.02 -10.46
CA THR A 289 -4.46 -39.40 -11.75
C THR A 289 -4.87 -37.93 -11.61
N PHE A 290 -5.70 -37.60 -10.61
CA PHE A 290 -6.29 -36.26 -10.48
C PHE A 290 -5.55 -35.34 -9.51
N LEU A 291 -4.84 -35.88 -8.51
CA LEU A 291 -4.12 -35.02 -7.56
C LEU A 291 -2.66 -34.77 -8.02
N PRO A 292 -2.17 -33.52 -7.89
CA PRO A 292 -0.76 -33.19 -8.10
C PRO A 292 0.16 -33.89 -7.09
N SER A 293 1.45 -33.97 -7.42
CA SER A 293 2.48 -34.53 -6.54
C SER A 293 2.51 -33.84 -5.17
N SER A 294 3.06 -34.53 -4.16
CA SER A 294 3.10 -33.98 -2.80
C SER A 294 3.82 -32.62 -2.70
N PRO A 295 4.96 -32.38 -3.40
CA PRO A 295 5.60 -31.07 -3.41
C PRO A 295 4.68 -29.95 -3.93
N ILE A 296 4.02 -30.18 -5.07
CA ILE A 296 3.09 -29.22 -5.67
C ILE A 296 1.90 -28.93 -4.75
N LEU A 297 1.35 -29.94 -4.08
CA LEU A 297 0.28 -29.71 -3.11
C LEU A 297 0.74 -28.86 -1.91
N TRP A 298 1.98 -29.07 -1.42
CA TRP A 298 2.56 -28.21 -0.38
C TRP A 298 2.84 -26.79 -0.88
N ALA A 299 3.28 -26.63 -2.13
CA ALA A 299 3.44 -25.34 -2.78
C ALA A 299 2.09 -24.60 -2.84
N LEU A 300 1.01 -25.28 -3.28
CA LEU A 300 -0.35 -24.74 -3.30
C LEU A 300 -0.88 -24.34 -1.91
N VAL A 301 -0.63 -25.15 -0.86
CA VAL A 301 -0.99 -24.79 0.52
C VAL A 301 -0.21 -23.56 0.98
N THR A 302 1.10 -23.53 0.73
CA THR A 302 1.96 -22.42 1.15
C THR A 302 1.56 -21.13 0.45
N PHE A 303 1.23 -21.19 -0.84
CA PHE A 303 0.68 -20.09 -1.60
C PHE A 303 -0.65 -19.59 -1.00
N GLY A 304 -1.58 -20.50 -0.72
CA GLY A 304 -2.89 -20.18 -0.15
C GLY A 304 -2.81 -19.52 1.23
N ILE A 305 -1.98 -20.06 2.13
CA ILE A 305 -1.76 -19.49 3.47
C ILE A 305 -1.10 -18.11 3.37
N SER A 306 -0.15 -17.94 2.43
CA SER A 306 0.50 -16.64 2.22
C SER A 306 -0.49 -15.58 1.77
N ILE A 307 -1.38 -15.90 0.82
CA ILE A 307 -2.43 -14.97 0.37
C ILE A 307 -3.46 -14.72 1.47
N LEU A 308 -3.83 -15.74 2.26
CA LEU A 308 -4.71 -15.57 3.43
C LEU A 308 -4.10 -14.62 4.44
N TYR A 309 -2.80 -14.74 4.71
CA TYR A 309 -2.11 -13.84 5.61
C TYR A 309 -2.13 -12.38 5.09
N LEU A 310 -1.87 -12.16 3.80
CA LEU A 310 -1.99 -10.83 3.18
C LEU A 310 -3.43 -10.28 3.31
N PHE A 311 -4.45 -11.13 3.16
CA PHE A 311 -5.85 -10.75 3.31
C PHE A 311 -6.17 -10.33 4.74
N LEU A 312 -5.73 -11.12 5.72
CA LEU A 312 -5.92 -10.81 7.13
C LEU A 312 -5.21 -9.51 7.53
N CYS A 313 -4.02 -9.25 6.98
CA CYS A 313 -3.29 -8.01 7.20
C CYS A 313 -4.10 -6.77 6.77
N ASP A 314 -4.58 -6.76 5.53
CA ASP A 314 -5.13 -5.54 4.94
C ASP A 314 -6.66 -5.43 4.98
N ARG A 315 -7.37 -6.54 4.77
CA ARG A 315 -8.84 -6.60 4.63
C ARG A 315 -9.57 -6.96 5.91
N THR A 316 -8.89 -6.91 7.06
CA THR A 316 -9.51 -7.07 8.38
C THR A 316 -9.00 -6.04 9.38
N ALA A 317 -9.68 -5.93 10.53
CA ALA A 317 -9.27 -5.08 11.64
C ALA A 317 -8.15 -5.68 12.50
N LEU A 318 -7.69 -6.90 12.18
CA LEU A 318 -6.73 -7.67 12.97
C LEU A 318 -5.43 -6.90 13.23
N PHE A 319 -4.88 -6.29 12.18
CA PHE A 319 -3.67 -5.49 12.26
C PHE A 319 -4.01 -3.99 12.25
N GLY A 320 -3.29 -3.23 13.08
CA GLY A 320 -3.38 -1.79 13.15
C GLY A 320 -2.93 -1.13 11.86
N LYS A 321 -3.53 0.01 11.54
CA LYS A 321 -3.23 0.77 10.32
C LYS A 321 -3.01 2.23 10.68
N VAL A 322 -1.91 2.81 10.22
CA VAL A 322 -1.54 4.21 10.52
C VAL A 322 -1.24 4.97 9.24
N HIS A 323 -1.50 6.28 9.22
CA HIS A 323 -1.17 7.13 8.09
C HIS A 323 0.33 7.18 7.89
N LYS A 324 0.77 7.11 6.62
CA LYS A 324 2.18 7.30 6.28
C LYS A 324 2.49 8.80 6.19
N MET A 325 3.61 9.21 6.79
CA MET A 325 4.12 10.58 6.77
C MET A 325 5.57 10.56 6.32
N PHE A 326 5.93 11.50 5.44
CA PHE A 326 7.29 11.59 4.94
C PHE A 326 8.23 12.17 5.99
N SER A 327 9.31 11.44 6.26
CA SER A 327 10.44 11.88 7.06
C SER A 327 11.72 11.76 6.24
N GLY A 328 12.35 12.90 5.95
CA GLY A 328 13.62 12.93 5.22
C GLY A 328 14.73 12.20 5.96
N ILE A 329 14.77 12.31 7.29
CA ILE A 329 15.75 11.62 8.14
C ILE A 329 15.59 10.10 8.01
N THR A 330 14.35 9.60 8.15
CA THR A 330 14.07 8.16 8.04
C THR A 330 14.44 7.63 6.66
N PHE A 331 14.10 8.37 5.59
CA PHE A 331 14.47 8.03 4.23
C PHE A 331 15.99 7.93 4.05
N THR A 332 16.74 8.92 4.54
CA THR A 332 18.21 8.94 4.44
C THR A 332 18.84 7.81 5.22
N VAL A 333 18.41 7.56 6.47
CA VAL A 333 18.95 6.48 7.31
C VAL A 333 18.73 5.11 6.65
N LEU A 334 17.51 4.82 6.19
CA LEU A 334 17.21 3.54 5.52
C LEU A 334 18.01 3.36 4.23
N THR A 335 18.21 4.43 3.47
CA THR A 335 19.01 4.41 2.23
C THR A 335 20.49 4.14 2.54
N LEU A 336 21.07 4.84 3.53
CA LEU A 336 22.48 4.65 3.92
C LEU A 336 22.73 3.25 4.49
N LEU A 337 21.82 2.74 5.33
CA LEU A 337 21.91 1.37 5.85
C LEU A 337 21.89 0.33 4.72
N THR A 338 21.01 0.53 3.73
CA THR A 338 20.93 -0.32 2.53
C THR A 338 22.25 -0.31 1.75
N LEU A 339 22.84 0.86 1.54
CA LEU A 339 24.13 1.00 0.85
C LEU A 339 25.28 0.35 1.63
N LEU A 340 25.28 0.48 2.96
CA LEU A 340 26.28 -0.14 3.84
C LEU A 340 26.22 -1.68 3.74
N VAL A 341 25.03 -2.27 3.90
CA VAL A 341 24.84 -3.72 3.78
C VAL A 341 25.21 -4.21 2.38
N ALA A 342 24.85 -3.45 1.34
CA ALA A 342 25.21 -3.79 -0.03
C ALA A 342 26.72 -3.79 -0.26
N TYR A 343 27.43 -2.79 0.28
CA TYR A 343 28.89 -2.70 0.21
C TYR A 343 29.57 -3.86 0.94
N CYS A 344 29.11 -4.18 2.17
CA CYS A 344 29.64 -5.29 2.95
C CYS A 344 29.41 -6.67 2.32
N THR A 345 28.53 -6.78 1.32
CA THR A 345 28.16 -8.04 0.66
C THR A 345 28.62 -8.12 -0.80
N LEU A 346 29.53 -7.24 -1.23
CA LEU A 346 30.13 -7.28 -2.56
C LEU A 346 30.98 -8.53 -2.76
N GLN A 347 30.79 -9.21 -3.88
CA GLN A 347 31.55 -10.39 -4.29
C GLN A 347 31.84 -10.34 -5.79
N GLU A 348 32.99 -10.88 -6.19
CA GLU A 348 33.31 -11.07 -7.61
C GLU A 348 32.68 -12.36 -8.14
N LYS A 349 32.16 -12.30 -9.37
CA LYS A 349 31.58 -13.42 -10.13
C LYS A 349 32.40 -13.68 -11.39
N GLU A 350 32.29 -14.89 -11.92
CA GLU A 350 33.10 -15.32 -13.07
C GLU A 350 32.67 -14.66 -14.39
N ASP A 351 31.35 -14.52 -14.60
CA ASP A 351 30.79 -13.93 -15.83
C ASP A 351 31.10 -12.43 -15.92
N SER A 352 31.73 -12.04 -17.04
CA SER A 352 32.08 -10.66 -17.36
C SER A 352 31.44 -10.15 -18.65
N SER A 353 30.46 -10.88 -19.17
CA SER A 353 29.68 -10.46 -20.32
C SER A 353 28.91 -9.16 -20.04
N PHE A 354 28.61 -8.43 -21.11
CA PHE A 354 27.87 -7.17 -21.02
C PHE A 354 26.44 -7.41 -20.54
N LEU A 355 26.03 -6.72 -19.48
CA LEU A 355 24.72 -6.88 -18.83
C LEU A 355 24.39 -8.36 -18.52
N ASN A 356 25.31 -9.02 -17.83
CA ASN A 356 25.11 -10.40 -17.41
C ASN A 356 23.93 -10.57 -16.43
N ARG A 357 23.55 -11.82 -16.19
CA ARG A 357 22.41 -12.16 -15.31
C ARG A 357 22.60 -11.64 -13.88
N PHE A 358 23.80 -11.77 -13.32
CA PHE A 358 24.07 -11.29 -11.96
C PHE A 358 23.94 -9.77 -11.86
N GLN A 359 24.43 -9.02 -12.85
CA GLN A 359 24.29 -7.57 -12.89
C GLN A 359 22.83 -7.13 -13.03
N THR A 360 22.04 -7.80 -13.88
CA THR A 360 20.63 -7.44 -14.07
C THR A 360 19.79 -7.81 -12.85
N ASP A 361 20.05 -8.93 -12.19
CA ASP A 361 19.37 -9.29 -10.94
C ASP A 361 19.79 -8.36 -9.78
N GLU A 362 21.07 -8.01 -9.66
CA GLU A 362 21.52 -6.96 -8.73
C GLU A 362 20.82 -5.62 -9.02
N TRP A 363 20.69 -5.25 -10.30
CA TRP A 363 20.03 -4.02 -10.72
C TRP A 363 18.56 -3.99 -10.29
N LYS A 364 17.81 -5.06 -10.54
CA LYS A 364 16.44 -5.23 -10.02
C LYS A 364 16.42 -5.09 -8.50
N GLY A 365 17.34 -5.75 -7.81
CA GLY A 365 17.41 -5.75 -6.35
C GLY A 365 17.54 -4.37 -5.73
N TRP A 366 18.53 -3.58 -6.13
CA TRP A 366 18.70 -2.25 -5.55
C TRP A 366 17.56 -1.32 -5.94
N MET A 367 17.06 -1.39 -7.18
CA MET A 367 15.90 -0.60 -7.58
C MET A 367 14.67 -0.94 -6.74
N GLN A 368 14.46 -2.22 -6.49
CA GLN A 368 13.35 -2.71 -5.69
C GLN A 368 13.42 -2.14 -4.27
N ILE A 369 14.58 -2.20 -3.61
CA ILE A 369 14.72 -1.65 -2.25
C ILE A 369 14.49 -0.14 -2.22
N VAL A 370 14.96 0.61 -3.23
CA VAL A 370 14.69 2.05 -3.32
C VAL A 370 13.18 2.32 -3.47
N ILE A 371 12.48 1.58 -4.34
CA ILE A 371 11.02 1.68 -4.52
C ILE A 371 10.27 1.35 -3.23
N LEU A 372 10.71 0.32 -2.53
CA LEU A 372 10.16 -0.13 -1.25
C LEU A 372 10.28 0.94 -0.16
N ILE A 373 11.49 1.48 0.06
CA ILE A 373 11.72 2.59 1.01
C ILE A 373 10.86 3.80 0.61
N TYR A 374 10.86 4.16 -0.67
CA TYR A 374 10.08 5.27 -1.23
C TYR A 374 8.59 5.17 -0.90
N HIS A 375 7.98 4.00 -1.08
CA HIS A 375 6.56 3.81 -0.77
C HIS A 375 6.28 3.80 0.73
N TYR A 376 7.15 3.15 1.51
CA TYR A 376 7.01 3.02 2.96
C TYR A 376 7.02 4.39 3.65
N VAL A 377 8.00 5.24 3.33
CA VAL A 377 8.04 6.59 3.92
C VAL A 377 7.08 7.58 3.25
N GLY A 378 6.31 7.17 2.22
CA GLY A 378 5.41 8.08 1.52
C GLY A 378 6.11 9.19 0.73
N ALA A 379 7.32 8.94 0.21
CA ALA A 379 8.15 9.92 -0.51
C ALA A 379 7.56 10.38 -1.86
N SER A 380 6.41 9.83 -2.30
CA SER A 380 5.69 10.24 -3.51
C SER A 380 5.22 11.70 -3.52
N GLY A 381 5.20 12.35 -2.36
CA GLY A 381 4.91 13.78 -2.21
C GLY A 381 6.10 14.68 -2.55
N VAL A 382 7.33 14.14 -2.61
CA VAL A 382 8.55 14.92 -2.84
C VAL A 382 9.01 14.71 -4.29
N SER A 383 8.89 15.76 -5.12
CA SER A 383 9.20 15.68 -6.55
C SER A 383 10.62 15.18 -6.83
N GLY A 384 11.63 15.67 -6.10
CA GLY A 384 13.04 15.27 -6.27
C GLY A 384 13.34 13.81 -5.93
N ILE A 385 12.44 13.09 -5.22
CA ILE A 385 12.57 11.64 -5.00
C ILE A 385 11.71 10.88 -6.00
N TYR A 386 10.51 11.37 -6.29
CA TYR A 386 9.60 10.78 -7.27
C TYR A 386 10.25 10.67 -8.67
N ASN A 387 10.92 11.72 -9.15
CA ASN A 387 11.45 11.75 -10.52
C ASN A 387 12.54 10.66 -10.74
N PRO A 388 13.57 10.50 -9.88
CA PRO A 388 14.52 9.39 -10.02
C PRO A 388 13.87 8.01 -9.85
N VAL A 389 12.92 7.84 -8.91
CA VAL A 389 12.19 6.56 -8.75
C VAL A 389 11.43 6.18 -10.01
N ARG A 390 10.92 7.17 -10.75
CA ARG A 390 10.24 6.95 -12.03
C ARG A 390 11.18 6.39 -13.10
N ILE A 391 12.45 6.80 -13.13
CA ILE A 391 13.48 6.21 -14.00
C ILE A 391 13.70 4.71 -13.68
N LEU A 392 13.54 4.29 -12.42
CA LEU A 392 13.71 2.89 -12.03
C LEU A 392 12.62 2.01 -12.66
N VAL A 393 11.37 2.48 -12.73
CA VAL A 393 10.30 1.77 -13.44
C VAL A 393 10.61 1.63 -14.93
N ALA A 394 11.07 2.72 -15.56
CA ALA A 394 11.51 2.69 -16.95
C ALA A 394 12.72 1.75 -17.16
N SER A 395 13.62 1.63 -16.18
CA SER A 395 14.76 0.71 -16.19
C SER A 395 14.33 -0.76 -16.17
N TYR A 396 13.28 -1.11 -15.42
CA TYR A 396 12.68 -2.45 -15.49
C TYR A 396 12.17 -2.77 -16.89
N LEU A 397 11.47 -1.82 -17.52
CA LEU A 397 10.95 -2.00 -18.88
C LEU A 397 12.05 -2.03 -19.94
N PHE A 398 13.11 -1.26 -19.76
CA PHE A 398 14.33 -1.35 -20.56
C PHE A 398 14.91 -2.78 -20.51
N MET A 399 15.05 -3.36 -19.31
CA MET A 399 15.54 -4.73 -19.15
C MET A 399 14.60 -5.77 -19.77
N THR A 400 13.28 -5.58 -19.68
CA THR A 400 12.29 -6.41 -20.37
C THR A 400 12.52 -6.37 -21.89
N GLY A 401 12.65 -5.17 -22.47
CA GLY A 401 12.97 -4.98 -23.88
C GLY A 401 14.28 -5.65 -24.29
N TYR A 402 15.34 -5.43 -23.52
CA TYR A 402 16.67 -6.00 -23.77
C TYR A 402 16.66 -7.53 -23.71
N GLY A 403 16.21 -8.11 -22.59
CA GLY A 403 16.33 -9.55 -22.32
C GLY A 403 15.48 -10.40 -23.27
N HIS A 404 14.21 -10.01 -23.49
CA HIS A 404 13.34 -10.75 -24.41
C HIS A 404 13.76 -10.61 -25.86
N PHE A 405 14.28 -9.44 -26.27
CA PHE A 405 14.84 -9.29 -27.60
C PHE A 405 16.05 -10.20 -27.82
N VAL A 406 17.01 -10.24 -26.89
CA VAL A 406 18.18 -11.13 -26.98
C VAL A 406 17.73 -12.59 -27.14
N PHE A 407 16.74 -13.02 -26.35
CA PHE A 407 16.19 -14.38 -26.43
C PHE A 407 15.62 -14.68 -27.83
N PHE A 408 14.68 -13.87 -28.32
CA PHE A 408 14.03 -14.12 -29.61
C PHE A 408 14.99 -13.99 -30.80
N TYR A 409 15.94 -13.06 -30.75
CA TYR A 409 16.90 -12.84 -31.83
C TYR A 409 17.95 -13.96 -31.93
N LYS A 410 18.49 -14.41 -30.78
CA LYS A 410 19.52 -15.45 -30.75
C LYS A 410 18.96 -16.85 -30.88
N LYS A 411 17.90 -17.19 -30.13
CA LYS A 411 17.34 -18.54 -30.14
C LYS A 411 16.34 -18.79 -31.26
N GLY A 412 15.62 -17.75 -31.71
CA GLY A 412 14.54 -17.92 -32.70
C GLY A 412 13.37 -18.79 -32.21
N ASP A 413 13.25 -19.01 -30.90
CA ASP A 413 12.16 -19.79 -30.32
C ASP A 413 10.94 -18.90 -30.08
N PHE A 414 9.89 -19.12 -30.87
CA PHE A 414 8.59 -18.46 -30.76
C PHE A 414 7.49 -19.40 -30.28
N GLY A 415 7.86 -20.50 -29.60
CA GLY A 415 6.91 -21.49 -29.09
C GLY A 415 5.94 -20.92 -28.04
N LEU A 416 4.68 -21.35 -28.11
CA LEU A 416 3.64 -20.96 -27.15
C LEU A 416 3.97 -21.36 -25.70
N SER A 417 4.74 -22.43 -25.49
CA SER A 417 5.16 -22.87 -24.16
C SER A 417 5.96 -21.80 -23.42
N ARG A 418 6.88 -21.11 -24.11
CA ARG A 418 7.65 -20.01 -23.52
C ARG A 418 6.76 -18.81 -23.20
N VAL A 419 5.87 -18.45 -24.12
CA VAL A 419 4.92 -17.34 -23.93
C VAL A 419 4.05 -17.60 -22.71
N LEU A 420 3.46 -18.80 -22.60
CA LEU A 420 2.63 -19.17 -21.47
C LEU A 420 3.42 -19.15 -20.14
N SER A 421 4.64 -19.72 -20.13
CA SER A 421 5.51 -19.71 -18.95
C SER A 421 5.81 -18.29 -18.46
N VAL A 422 6.15 -17.35 -19.35
CA VAL A 422 6.41 -15.96 -18.97
C VAL A 422 5.13 -15.27 -18.46
N LEU A 423 4.00 -15.45 -19.16
CA LEU A 423 2.73 -14.83 -18.78
C LEU A 423 2.21 -15.34 -17.44
N VAL A 424 2.35 -16.64 -17.16
CA VAL A 424 2.00 -17.23 -15.87
C VAL A 424 2.95 -16.71 -14.78
N ARG A 425 4.26 -16.73 -15.00
CA ARG A 425 5.24 -16.27 -14.00
C ARG A 425 5.02 -14.82 -13.57
N LEU A 426 4.67 -13.95 -14.52
CA LEU A 426 4.41 -12.53 -14.27
C LEU A 426 3.10 -12.31 -13.51
N ASN A 427 2.06 -13.09 -13.81
CA ASN A 427 0.69 -12.74 -13.39
C ASN A 427 0.09 -13.67 -12.35
N LEU A 428 0.71 -14.82 -12.03
CA LEU A 428 0.14 -15.82 -11.13
C LEU A 428 -0.23 -15.22 -9.76
N LEU A 429 0.70 -14.52 -9.11
CA LEU A 429 0.45 -13.89 -7.82
C LEU A 429 -0.58 -12.76 -7.95
N THR A 430 -0.41 -11.87 -8.93
CA THR A 430 -1.33 -10.75 -9.18
C THR A 430 -2.77 -11.21 -9.41
N PHE A 431 -2.96 -12.30 -10.16
CA PHE A 431 -4.27 -12.88 -10.46
C PHE A 431 -4.99 -13.29 -9.18
N PHE A 432 -4.37 -14.13 -8.34
CA PHE A 432 -5.00 -14.58 -7.10
C PHE A 432 -5.17 -13.44 -6.08
N MET A 433 -4.21 -12.51 -6.01
CA MET A 433 -4.32 -11.31 -5.19
C MET A 433 -5.50 -10.42 -5.57
N THR A 434 -5.79 -10.27 -6.87
CA THR A 434 -6.93 -9.49 -7.38
C THR A 434 -8.25 -10.02 -6.82
N TYR A 435 -8.46 -11.35 -6.86
CA TYR A 435 -9.66 -11.95 -6.28
C TYR A 435 -9.66 -11.92 -4.76
N ALA A 436 -8.54 -12.31 -4.12
CA ALA A 436 -8.46 -12.36 -2.67
C ALA A 436 -8.70 -10.99 -2.03
N MET A 437 -8.17 -9.91 -2.59
CA MET A 437 -8.29 -8.55 -2.05
C MET A 437 -9.51 -7.77 -2.56
N ASN A 438 -10.31 -8.35 -3.46
CA ASN A 438 -11.40 -7.69 -4.17
C ASN A 438 -10.95 -6.37 -4.84
N THR A 439 -9.77 -6.40 -5.48
CA THR A 439 -9.20 -5.24 -6.19
C THR A 439 -9.23 -5.45 -7.70
N THR A 440 -8.89 -4.44 -8.48
CA THR A 440 -8.75 -4.59 -9.93
C THR A 440 -7.33 -5.01 -10.30
N TYR A 441 -7.18 -5.78 -11.38
CA TYR A 441 -5.87 -6.19 -11.91
C TYR A 441 -4.94 -5.00 -12.20
N LEU A 442 -5.50 -3.89 -12.70
CA LEU A 442 -4.74 -2.66 -12.97
C LEU A 442 -4.26 -1.93 -11.70
N SER A 443 -4.80 -2.26 -10.52
CA SER A 443 -4.29 -1.71 -9.24
C SER A 443 -2.84 -2.13 -9.00
N TYR A 444 -2.47 -3.32 -9.45
CA TYR A 444 -1.09 -3.83 -9.41
C TYR A 444 -0.32 -3.51 -10.70
N TYR A 445 -0.41 -2.26 -11.16
CA TYR A 445 -0.13 -1.83 -12.55
C TYR A 445 1.17 -2.38 -13.19
N PHE A 446 2.22 -2.66 -12.41
CA PHE A 446 3.50 -3.14 -12.93
C PHE A 446 3.39 -4.49 -13.65
N SER A 447 2.63 -5.44 -13.10
CA SER A 447 2.41 -6.77 -13.69
C SER A 447 1.71 -6.71 -15.07
N PRO A 448 0.55 -6.02 -15.23
CA PRO A 448 -0.05 -5.79 -16.53
C PRO A 448 0.85 -5.02 -17.48
N LEU A 449 1.58 -4.01 -16.98
CA LEU A 449 2.45 -3.17 -17.79
C LEU A 449 3.55 -4.00 -18.47
N VAL A 450 4.29 -4.80 -17.68
CA VAL A 450 5.32 -5.70 -18.21
C VAL A 450 4.72 -6.76 -19.14
N THR A 451 3.52 -7.27 -18.82
CA THR A 451 2.81 -8.24 -19.66
C THR A 451 2.50 -7.70 -21.05
N VAL A 452 1.94 -6.49 -21.14
CA VAL A 452 1.63 -5.86 -22.43
C VAL A 452 2.91 -5.62 -23.22
N TRP A 453 3.96 -5.10 -22.58
CA TRP A 453 5.23 -4.89 -23.25
C TRP A 453 5.90 -6.18 -23.72
N PHE A 454 5.82 -7.26 -22.95
CA PHE A 454 6.28 -8.58 -23.38
C PHE A 454 5.52 -9.06 -24.63
N ILE A 455 4.20 -8.92 -24.64
CA ILE A 455 3.35 -9.28 -25.79
C ILE A 455 3.74 -8.46 -27.03
N VAL A 456 3.97 -7.14 -26.87
CA VAL A 456 4.45 -6.27 -27.95
C VAL A 456 5.78 -6.77 -28.49
N ILE A 457 6.77 -7.04 -27.64
CA ILE A 457 8.08 -7.56 -28.07
C ILE A 457 7.92 -8.89 -28.80
N TYR A 458 7.10 -9.81 -28.27
CA TYR A 458 6.85 -11.11 -28.88
C TYR A 458 6.27 -10.96 -30.29
N PHE A 459 5.18 -10.21 -30.48
CA PHE A 459 4.58 -10.01 -31.81
C PHE A 459 5.52 -9.29 -32.75
N SER A 460 6.24 -8.29 -32.26
CA SER A 460 7.24 -7.53 -33.04
C SER A 460 8.45 -8.37 -33.43
N MET A 461 8.72 -9.50 -32.79
CA MET A 461 9.75 -10.44 -33.23
C MET A 461 9.18 -11.61 -34.03
N PHE A 462 7.95 -12.05 -33.73
CA PHE A 462 7.29 -13.19 -34.37
C PHE A 462 6.83 -12.92 -35.81
N LEU A 463 6.16 -11.78 -36.06
CA LEU A 463 5.64 -11.46 -37.40
C LEU A 463 6.81 -11.39 -38.40
N PHE A 464 6.74 -12.09 -39.53
CA PHE A 464 7.84 -12.11 -40.53
C PHE A 464 9.22 -12.48 -39.94
N CYS A 465 9.25 -13.39 -38.95
CA CYS A 465 10.48 -13.76 -38.22
C CYS A 465 11.66 -14.20 -39.12
N GLN A 466 11.37 -14.78 -40.28
CA GLN A 466 12.37 -15.19 -41.28
C GLN A 466 13.30 -14.05 -41.76
N TYR A 467 12.82 -12.80 -41.72
CA TYR A 467 13.60 -11.64 -42.15
C TYR A 467 14.28 -10.89 -40.98
N ASN A 468 14.16 -11.38 -39.74
CA ASN A 468 14.77 -10.73 -38.57
C ASN A 468 16.30 -10.62 -38.65
N LYS A 469 16.96 -11.44 -39.48
CA LYS A 469 18.41 -11.34 -39.70
C LYS A 469 18.81 -10.17 -40.61
N ASN A 470 17.90 -9.65 -41.43
CA ASN A 470 18.14 -8.43 -42.21
C ASN A 470 18.02 -7.20 -41.30
N THR A 471 19.13 -6.47 -41.15
CA THR A 471 19.25 -5.31 -40.25
C THR A 471 18.26 -4.21 -40.61
N GLY A 472 18.15 -3.82 -41.89
CA GLY A 472 17.25 -2.75 -42.30
C GLY A 472 15.79 -3.10 -42.04
N PHE A 473 15.40 -4.33 -42.39
CA PHE A 473 14.04 -4.82 -42.16
C PHE A 473 13.68 -4.84 -40.67
N LEU A 474 14.59 -5.33 -39.82
CA LEU A 474 14.38 -5.39 -38.38
C LEU A 474 14.23 -4.00 -37.75
N LEU A 475 15.05 -3.03 -38.15
CA LEU A 475 14.97 -1.66 -37.63
C LEU A 475 13.66 -0.98 -38.02
N VAL A 476 13.22 -1.15 -39.27
CA VAL A 476 11.90 -0.65 -39.73
C VAL A 476 10.78 -1.30 -38.92
N LYS A 477 10.87 -2.59 -38.65
CA LYS A 477 9.87 -3.32 -37.84
C LYS A 477 9.77 -2.81 -36.41
N ILE A 478 10.91 -2.55 -35.75
CA ILE A 478 10.96 -1.95 -34.41
C ILE A 478 10.32 -0.55 -34.44
N ALA A 479 10.66 0.28 -35.44
CA ALA A 479 10.10 1.62 -35.58
C ALA A 479 8.58 1.59 -35.82
N LEU A 480 8.09 0.72 -36.71
CA LEU A 480 6.65 0.54 -36.96
C LEU A 480 5.91 0.06 -35.71
N SER A 481 6.50 -0.87 -34.95
CA SER A 481 5.94 -1.31 -33.67
C SER A 481 5.85 -0.17 -32.66
N ALA A 482 6.87 0.70 -32.59
CA ALA A 482 6.89 1.84 -31.68
C ALA A 482 5.81 2.87 -32.05
N LEU A 483 5.67 3.17 -33.34
CA LEU A 483 4.63 4.04 -33.86
C LEU A 483 3.22 3.46 -33.64
N ALA A 484 3.04 2.16 -33.82
CA ALA A 484 1.77 1.48 -33.56
C ALA A 484 1.39 1.57 -32.07
N CYS A 485 2.31 1.30 -31.15
CA CYS A 485 2.06 1.46 -29.71
C CYS A 485 1.73 2.91 -29.35
N HIS A 486 2.46 3.89 -29.89
CA HIS A 486 2.16 5.31 -29.70
C HIS A 486 0.75 5.66 -30.19
N ALA A 487 0.37 5.20 -31.38
CA ALA A 487 -0.97 5.42 -31.94
C ALA A 487 -2.06 4.82 -31.06
N VAL A 488 -1.89 3.58 -30.57
CA VAL A 488 -2.88 2.93 -29.68
C VAL A 488 -3.08 3.71 -28.37
N VAL A 489 -2.01 4.24 -27.79
CA VAL A 489 -2.08 4.94 -26.48
C VAL A 489 -2.64 6.35 -26.61
N TYR A 490 -2.19 7.11 -27.61
CA TYR A 490 -2.51 8.55 -27.72
C TYR A 490 -3.71 8.87 -28.61
N THR A 491 -4.17 7.95 -29.45
CA THR A 491 -5.40 8.17 -30.25
C THR A 491 -6.64 8.07 -29.34
N PRO A 492 -7.45 9.14 -29.21
CA PRO A 492 -8.65 9.10 -28.40
C PRO A 492 -9.64 8.04 -28.94
N GLY A 493 -10.28 7.28 -28.04
CA GLY A 493 -11.31 6.31 -28.39
C GLY A 493 -10.80 4.88 -28.62
N VAL A 494 -9.53 4.68 -29.00
CA VAL A 494 -8.98 3.32 -29.26
C VAL A 494 -8.91 2.51 -27.97
N LEU A 495 -8.29 3.08 -26.94
CA LEU A 495 -8.13 2.41 -25.66
C LEU A 495 -9.47 2.25 -24.92
N GLU A 496 -10.34 3.26 -25.03
CA GLU A 496 -11.70 3.22 -24.50
C GLU A 496 -12.53 2.11 -25.15
N ALA A 497 -12.45 1.96 -26.48
CA ALA A 497 -13.13 0.88 -27.20
C ALA A 497 -12.59 -0.50 -26.80
N LEU A 498 -11.26 -0.64 -26.68
CA LEU A 498 -10.62 -1.87 -26.21
C LEU A 498 -11.09 -2.24 -24.80
N PHE A 499 -11.09 -1.28 -23.87
CA PHE A 499 -11.49 -1.53 -22.49
C PHE A 499 -12.98 -1.80 -22.37
N ARG A 500 -13.81 -1.16 -23.19
CA ARG A 500 -15.24 -1.48 -23.30
C ARG A 500 -15.45 -2.91 -23.81
N PHE A 501 -14.72 -3.32 -24.85
CA PHE A 501 -14.78 -4.68 -25.37
C PHE A 501 -14.36 -5.71 -24.30
N LEU A 502 -13.22 -5.49 -23.63
CA LEU A 502 -12.77 -6.35 -22.54
C LEU A 502 -13.75 -6.36 -21.35
N GLY A 503 -14.39 -5.22 -21.07
CA GLY A 503 -15.45 -5.10 -20.07
C GLY A 503 -16.67 -5.98 -20.40
N VAL A 504 -17.08 -6.03 -21.66
CA VAL A 504 -18.19 -6.88 -22.11
C VAL A 504 -17.82 -8.36 -22.12
N VAL A 505 -16.62 -8.72 -22.58
CA VAL A 505 -16.21 -10.12 -22.76
C VAL A 505 -15.76 -10.78 -21.46
N PHE A 506 -15.02 -10.05 -20.62
CA PHE A 506 -14.38 -10.59 -19.41
C PHE A 506 -14.94 -9.99 -18.10
N ASN A 507 -15.99 -9.16 -18.18
CA ASN A 507 -16.58 -8.46 -17.04
C ASN A 507 -15.58 -7.56 -16.27
N CYS A 508 -14.59 -7.00 -16.98
CA CYS A 508 -13.57 -6.11 -16.42
C CYS A 508 -14.03 -4.65 -16.29
N THR A 509 -15.18 -4.39 -15.65
CA THR A 509 -15.83 -3.06 -15.60
C THR A 509 -15.06 -2.00 -14.78
N GLY A 510 -14.10 -2.40 -13.96
CA GLY A 510 -13.32 -1.50 -13.10
C GLY A 510 -12.04 -0.91 -13.72
N TRP A 511 -11.76 -1.14 -15.02
CA TRP A 511 -10.50 -0.72 -15.64
C TRP A 511 -10.60 0.71 -16.22
N SER A 512 -9.75 1.61 -15.74
CA SER A 512 -9.69 3.00 -16.22
C SER A 512 -8.74 3.15 -17.41
N ALA A 513 -9.29 3.49 -18.57
CA ALA A 513 -8.50 3.80 -19.78
C ALA A 513 -7.59 5.01 -19.57
N ASN A 514 -8.03 6.02 -18.80
CA ASN A 514 -7.23 7.21 -18.50
C ASN A 514 -6.00 6.89 -17.65
N GLU A 515 -6.19 6.09 -16.59
CA GLU A 515 -5.08 5.65 -15.76
C GLU A 515 -4.11 4.78 -16.57
N TRP A 516 -4.64 3.85 -17.37
CA TRP A 516 -3.80 2.99 -18.20
C TRP A 516 -3.01 3.76 -19.25
N ARG A 517 -3.64 4.72 -19.93
CA ARG A 517 -2.99 5.65 -20.87
C ARG A 517 -1.86 6.42 -20.20
N PHE A 518 -2.10 6.93 -18.99
CA PHE A 518 -1.06 7.61 -18.22
C PHE A 518 0.12 6.68 -17.93
N ARG A 519 -0.12 5.45 -17.46
CA ARG A 519 0.94 4.47 -17.14
C ARG A 519 1.75 4.04 -18.36
N MET A 520 1.09 3.71 -19.47
CA MET A 520 1.74 3.33 -20.73
C MET A 520 2.48 4.51 -21.37
N GLY A 521 1.87 5.69 -21.36
CA GLY A 521 2.40 6.90 -22.00
C GLY A 521 3.72 7.37 -21.40
N LEU A 522 3.92 7.18 -20.09
CA LEU A 522 5.16 7.53 -19.39
C LEU A 522 6.39 6.79 -19.96
N ASP A 523 6.23 5.51 -20.31
CA ASP A 523 7.35 4.64 -20.71
C ASP A 523 7.28 4.22 -22.19
N ILE A 524 6.55 4.96 -23.03
CA ILE A 524 6.16 4.51 -24.38
C ILE A 524 7.35 4.13 -25.29
N TRP A 525 8.53 4.72 -25.08
CA TRP A 525 9.72 4.51 -25.92
C TRP A 525 10.74 3.54 -25.32
N ILE A 526 10.77 3.36 -24.00
CA ILE A 526 11.94 2.78 -23.32
C ILE A 526 12.18 1.30 -23.66
N VAL A 527 11.10 0.55 -23.91
CA VAL A 527 11.19 -0.86 -24.29
C VAL A 527 11.89 -1.02 -25.64
N PHE A 528 11.57 -0.16 -26.61
CA PHE A 528 12.22 -0.15 -27.92
C PHE A 528 13.68 0.26 -27.82
N ILE A 529 14.03 1.20 -26.94
CA ILE A 529 15.43 1.51 -26.64
C ILE A 529 16.16 0.29 -26.08
N GLY A 530 15.52 -0.49 -25.20
CA GLY A 530 16.06 -1.78 -24.71
C GLY A 530 16.33 -2.77 -25.84
N MET A 531 15.40 -2.90 -26.79
CA MET A 531 15.57 -3.75 -27.97
C MET A 531 16.73 -3.27 -28.86
N LEU A 532 16.85 -1.96 -29.09
CA LEU A 532 17.93 -1.38 -29.89
C LEU A 532 19.29 -1.58 -29.22
N VAL A 533 19.41 -1.39 -27.91
CA VAL A 533 20.66 -1.64 -27.18
C VAL A 533 21.03 -3.12 -27.23
N ALA A 534 20.06 -4.02 -27.12
CA ALA A 534 20.30 -5.46 -27.29
C ALA A 534 20.82 -5.77 -28.70
N PHE A 535 20.21 -5.20 -29.74
CA PHE A 535 20.66 -5.35 -31.11
C PHE A 535 22.09 -4.81 -31.32
N LEU A 536 22.37 -3.60 -30.82
CA LEU A 536 23.70 -3.00 -30.88
C LEU A 536 24.74 -3.85 -30.15
N ASN A 537 24.41 -4.41 -28.99
CA ASN A 537 25.30 -5.31 -28.26
C ASN A 537 25.61 -6.59 -29.05
N ILE A 538 24.61 -7.17 -29.73
CA ILE A 538 24.81 -8.34 -30.58
C ILE A 538 25.74 -7.99 -31.76
N LYS A 539 25.48 -6.89 -32.46
CA LYS A 539 26.35 -6.43 -33.56
C LYS A 539 27.75 -6.04 -33.11
N TYR A 540 27.89 -5.47 -31.91
CA TYR A 540 29.17 -5.16 -31.29
C TYR A 540 30.06 -6.41 -31.16
N HIS A 541 29.46 -7.53 -30.74
CA HIS A 541 30.16 -8.81 -30.65
C HIS A 541 30.38 -9.46 -32.03
N GLU A 542 29.40 -9.45 -32.92
CA GLU A 542 29.51 -10.04 -34.27
C GLU A 542 30.62 -9.40 -35.11
N TYR A 543 30.80 -8.08 -35.03
CA TYR A 543 31.84 -7.35 -35.78
C TYR A 543 33.14 -7.12 -34.99
N GLN A 544 33.30 -7.75 -33.82
CA GLN A 544 34.50 -7.61 -32.96
C GLN A 544 34.95 -6.15 -32.75
N PHE A 545 34.00 -5.21 -32.56
CA PHE A 545 34.30 -3.77 -32.42
C PHE A 545 35.28 -3.43 -31.29
N HIS A 546 35.42 -4.32 -30.31
CA HIS A 546 36.37 -4.18 -29.21
C HIS A 546 37.85 -4.23 -29.63
N GLU A 547 38.14 -4.81 -30.80
CA GLU A 547 39.49 -4.91 -31.36
C GLU A 547 39.88 -3.65 -32.16
N HIS A 548 38.93 -2.75 -32.44
CA HIS A 548 39.17 -1.56 -33.25
C HIS A 548 40.14 -0.57 -32.54
N PRO A 549 41.10 0.05 -33.25
CA PRO A 549 42.13 0.91 -32.63
C PRO A 549 41.55 2.07 -31.80
N HIS A 550 40.44 2.63 -32.25
CA HIS A 550 39.77 3.77 -31.62
C HIS A 550 38.86 3.39 -30.44
N TRP A 551 38.64 2.10 -30.17
CA TRP A 551 37.70 1.63 -29.14
C TRP A 551 38.02 2.17 -27.75
N ARG A 552 39.31 2.23 -27.40
CA ARG A 552 39.75 2.79 -26.09
C ARG A 552 39.32 4.24 -25.91
N SER A 553 39.43 5.05 -26.96
CA SER A 553 39.02 6.46 -26.97
C SER A 553 37.50 6.59 -26.91
N ILE A 554 36.78 5.83 -27.75
CA ILE A 554 35.31 5.81 -27.76
C ILE A 554 34.76 5.45 -26.38
N ARG A 555 35.28 4.38 -25.76
CA ARG A 555 34.89 3.97 -24.40
C ARG A 555 35.13 5.07 -23.38
N ARG A 556 36.28 5.75 -23.44
CA ARG A 556 36.61 6.85 -22.51
C ARG A 556 35.61 8.01 -22.67
N TYR A 557 35.34 8.44 -23.90
CA TYR A 557 34.36 9.50 -24.16
C TYR A 557 32.94 9.10 -23.75
N ALA A 558 32.54 7.85 -24.00
CA ALA A 558 31.24 7.34 -23.57
C ALA A 558 31.07 7.35 -22.03
N VAL A 559 32.12 7.01 -21.28
CA VAL A 559 32.12 7.08 -19.81
C VAL A 559 31.99 8.52 -19.33
N VAL A 560 32.79 9.46 -19.89
CA VAL A 560 32.71 10.89 -19.52
C VAL A 560 31.32 11.46 -19.83
N PHE A 561 30.79 11.19 -21.02
CA PHE A 561 29.46 11.61 -21.41
C PHE A 561 28.37 11.02 -20.51
N SER A 562 28.54 9.76 -20.06
CA SER A 562 27.60 9.13 -19.13
C SER A 562 27.59 9.82 -17.75
N VAL A 563 28.76 10.18 -17.21
CA VAL A 563 28.83 10.95 -15.95
C VAL A 563 28.15 12.31 -16.10
N VAL A 564 28.48 13.05 -17.17
CA VAL A 564 27.85 14.35 -17.47
C VAL A 564 26.33 14.21 -17.62
N THR A 565 25.86 13.14 -18.28
CA THR A 565 24.43 12.85 -18.45
C THR A 565 23.72 12.63 -17.11
N ILE A 566 24.33 11.89 -16.17
CA ILE A 566 23.75 11.67 -14.84
C ILE A 566 23.69 12.99 -14.05
N VAL A 567 24.75 13.79 -14.07
CA VAL A 567 24.79 15.11 -13.41
C VAL A 567 23.72 16.05 -14.02
N TRP A 568 23.65 16.10 -15.35
CA TRP A 568 22.63 16.86 -16.06
C TRP A 568 21.22 16.40 -15.69
N PHE A 569 20.97 15.08 -15.59
CA PHE A 569 19.66 14.56 -15.24
C PHE A 569 19.20 15.03 -13.85
N PHE A 570 20.06 14.94 -12.84
CA PHE A 570 19.73 15.40 -11.48
C PHE A 570 19.53 16.92 -11.43
N TRP A 571 20.34 17.70 -12.15
CA TRP A 571 20.09 19.14 -12.29
C TRP A 571 18.76 19.44 -12.99
N PHE A 572 18.48 18.75 -14.09
CA PHE A 572 17.26 18.91 -14.89
C PHE A 572 16.01 18.58 -14.08
N GLU A 573 15.98 17.44 -13.38
CA GLU A 573 14.80 17.01 -12.64
C GLU A 573 14.52 17.91 -11.42
N LEU A 574 15.55 18.33 -10.68
CA LEU A 574 15.43 19.26 -9.56
C LEU A 574 15.00 20.66 -10.00
N SER A 575 15.29 21.05 -11.25
CA SER A 575 14.85 22.33 -11.82
C SER A 575 13.35 22.38 -12.17
N ARG A 576 12.61 21.26 -12.08
CA ARG A 576 11.18 21.20 -12.41
C ARG A 576 10.32 21.64 -11.22
N SER A 577 9.27 22.42 -11.50
CA SER A 577 8.39 22.96 -10.46
C SER A 577 7.56 21.88 -9.75
N SER A 578 7.21 20.81 -10.47
CA SER A 578 6.37 19.73 -9.95
C SER A 578 6.61 18.42 -10.68
N LYS A 579 6.26 17.30 -10.03
CA LYS A 579 6.24 15.98 -10.68
C LYS A 579 5.33 15.91 -11.91
N PHE A 580 4.27 16.71 -11.96
CA PHE A 580 3.36 16.75 -13.12
C PHE A 580 4.04 17.36 -14.35
N GLU A 581 4.86 18.38 -14.14
CA GLU A 581 5.69 18.96 -15.19
C GLU A 581 6.73 17.95 -15.67
N TYR A 582 7.46 17.30 -14.75
CA TYR A 582 8.45 16.27 -15.08
C TYR A 582 7.83 15.10 -15.88
N ASN A 583 6.64 14.63 -15.50
CA ASN A 583 5.94 13.54 -16.19
C ASN A 583 5.72 13.81 -17.68
N ARG A 584 5.62 15.08 -18.12
CA ARG A 584 5.51 15.44 -19.55
C ARG A 584 6.81 15.20 -20.32
N TYR A 585 7.96 15.42 -19.68
CA TYR A 585 9.28 15.23 -20.27
C TYR A 585 9.78 13.79 -20.15
N HIS A 586 9.38 13.08 -19.09
CA HIS A 586 9.86 11.74 -18.75
C HIS A 586 9.93 10.75 -19.94
N PRO A 587 8.91 10.62 -20.82
CA PRO A 587 8.98 9.70 -21.96
C PRO A 587 10.18 9.95 -22.89
N TYR A 588 10.61 11.21 -23.02
CA TYR A 588 11.64 11.64 -23.97
C TYR A 588 13.04 11.69 -23.36
N VAL A 589 13.15 11.80 -22.04
CA VAL A 589 14.44 11.95 -21.34
C VAL A 589 14.84 10.73 -20.52
N SER A 590 13.91 9.82 -20.23
CA SER A 590 14.15 8.70 -19.29
C SER A 590 15.23 7.73 -19.73
N TRP A 591 15.41 7.54 -21.04
CA TRP A 591 16.42 6.65 -21.58
C TRP A 591 17.85 7.15 -21.36
N LEU A 592 18.07 8.47 -21.26
CA LEU A 592 19.39 9.06 -21.09
C LEU A 592 20.12 8.58 -19.81
N PRO A 593 19.56 8.73 -18.60
CA PRO A 593 20.20 8.23 -17.37
C PRO A 593 20.30 6.69 -17.35
N ILE A 594 19.38 5.98 -18.01
CA ILE A 594 19.42 4.51 -18.09
C ILE A 594 20.62 4.05 -18.91
N LEU A 595 20.82 4.63 -20.11
CA LEU A 595 21.98 4.31 -20.94
C LEU A 595 23.29 4.72 -20.28
N ALA A 596 23.31 5.88 -19.63
CA ALA A 596 24.47 6.33 -18.87
C ALA A 596 24.82 5.33 -17.74
N PHE A 597 23.82 4.86 -16.98
CA PHE A 597 24.02 3.83 -15.97
C PHE A 597 24.55 2.52 -16.57
N VAL A 598 23.97 2.04 -17.67
CA VAL A 598 24.41 0.81 -18.36
C VAL A 598 25.87 0.93 -18.81
N ILE A 599 26.28 2.05 -19.39
CA ILE A 599 27.66 2.29 -19.82
C ILE A 599 28.61 2.32 -18.61
N LEU A 600 28.27 3.06 -17.56
CA LEU A 600 29.09 3.16 -16.35
C LEU A 600 29.23 1.81 -15.65
N ARG A 601 28.14 1.04 -15.53
CA ARG A 601 28.13 -0.28 -14.91
C ARG A 601 28.98 -1.29 -15.68
N ASN A 602 29.15 -1.10 -16.99
CA ASN A 602 29.94 -1.97 -17.88
C ASN A 602 31.33 -1.41 -18.24
N ALA A 603 31.74 -0.27 -17.66
CA ALA A 603 32.94 0.46 -18.06
C ALA A 603 34.26 -0.32 -17.88
N THR A 604 34.33 -1.16 -16.84
CA THR A 604 35.49 -2.01 -16.54
C THR A 604 35.05 -3.45 -16.30
N GLU A 605 35.95 -4.39 -16.50
CA GLU A 605 35.68 -5.81 -16.23
C GLU A 605 35.38 -6.07 -14.75
N ARG A 606 36.10 -5.38 -13.86
CA ARG A 606 35.86 -5.47 -12.41
C ARG A 606 34.43 -5.05 -12.05
N LEU A 607 33.93 -3.96 -12.63
CA LEU A 607 32.54 -3.57 -12.44
C LEU A 607 31.60 -4.65 -13.00
N ARG A 608 31.89 -5.26 -14.14
CA ARG A 608 31.06 -6.34 -14.69
C ARG A 608 30.97 -7.58 -13.80
N LYS A 609 32.07 -7.93 -13.13
CA LYS A 609 32.18 -9.10 -12.26
C LYS A 609 31.71 -8.87 -10.82
N THR A 610 31.86 -7.66 -10.28
CA THR A 610 31.56 -7.38 -8.87
C THR A 610 30.07 -7.12 -8.66
N THR A 611 29.40 -7.90 -7.82
CA THR A 611 27.96 -7.77 -7.52
C THR A 611 27.67 -7.97 -6.01
N SER A 612 26.70 -7.24 -5.47
CA SER A 612 26.25 -7.37 -4.08
C SER A 612 25.31 -8.58 -3.90
N GLN A 613 25.65 -9.48 -2.98
CA GLN A 613 24.77 -10.62 -2.65
C GLN A 613 23.42 -10.18 -2.07
N PHE A 614 23.43 -9.10 -1.29
CA PHE A 614 22.21 -8.54 -0.72
C PHE A 614 21.24 -8.07 -1.81
N PHE A 615 21.71 -7.30 -2.79
CA PHE A 615 20.86 -6.88 -3.90
C PHE A 615 20.48 -8.05 -4.82
N LEU A 616 21.38 -8.99 -5.09
CA LEU A 616 21.04 -10.21 -5.85
C LEU A 616 19.87 -10.98 -5.23
N PHE A 617 19.82 -11.09 -3.90
CA PHE A 617 18.72 -11.74 -3.20
C PHE A 617 17.37 -11.05 -3.48
N PHE A 618 17.30 -9.72 -3.31
CA PHE A 618 16.07 -8.96 -3.63
C PHE A 618 15.73 -8.96 -5.12
N GLY A 619 16.72 -9.06 -5.99
CA GLY A 619 16.53 -9.18 -7.43
C GLY A 619 15.76 -10.44 -7.84
N LYS A 620 16.00 -11.56 -7.14
CA LYS A 620 15.33 -12.85 -7.41
C LYS A 620 13.87 -12.87 -6.98
N CYS A 621 13.48 -12.08 -5.98
CA CYS A 621 12.10 -11.96 -5.48
C CYS A 621 11.51 -10.55 -5.69
N SER A 622 11.96 -9.83 -6.72
CA SER A 622 11.62 -8.41 -6.91
C SER A 622 10.13 -8.21 -7.21
N LEU A 623 9.51 -9.13 -7.97
CA LEU A 623 8.10 -9.07 -8.31
C LEU A 623 7.23 -9.35 -7.06
N GLU A 624 7.58 -10.36 -6.29
CA GLU A 624 6.84 -10.74 -5.08
C GLU A 624 6.97 -9.69 -4.00
N THR A 625 8.16 -9.12 -3.77
CA THR A 625 8.32 -7.97 -2.86
C THR A 625 7.53 -6.76 -3.36
N PHE A 626 7.46 -6.53 -4.67
CA PHE A 626 6.65 -5.45 -5.23
C PHE A 626 5.15 -5.64 -4.95
N LEU A 627 4.63 -6.85 -5.10
CA LEU A 627 3.21 -7.13 -4.90
C LEU A 627 2.83 -7.24 -3.42
N CYS A 628 3.64 -7.91 -2.60
CA CYS A 628 3.36 -8.11 -1.18
C CYS A 628 3.37 -6.78 -0.40
N GLN A 629 4.11 -5.77 -0.87
CA GLN A 629 4.19 -4.48 -0.16
C GLN A 629 2.81 -3.84 -0.02
N PHE A 630 1.88 -4.05 -0.98
CA PHE A 630 0.58 -3.39 -1.01
C PHE A 630 -0.33 -3.77 0.17
N HIS A 631 -0.19 -4.98 0.71
CA HIS A 631 -1.12 -5.58 1.67
C HIS A 631 -0.46 -6.12 2.94
N MET A 632 0.82 -5.83 3.16
CA MET A 632 1.54 -6.28 4.35
C MET A 632 2.46 -5.22 4.92
N TRP A 633 3.22 -4.54 4.06
CA TRP A 633 4.10 -3.47 4.52
C TRP A 633 3.38 -2.13 4.52
N LEU A 634 2.63 -1.89 3.45
CA LEU A 634 1.59 -0.88 3.34
C LEU A 634 0.23 -1.49 3.66
N ALA A 635 -0.73 -0.62 3.93
CA ALA A 635 -2.11 -0.97 4.20
C ALA A 635 -3.08 0.02 3.54
N ALA A 636 -4.36 -0.36 3.51
CA ALA A 636 -5.46 0.36 2.87
C ALA A 636 -5.05 0.82 1.46
N ASP A 637 -4.75 -0.14 0.59
CA ASP A 637 -4.42 0.11 -0.82
C ASP A 637 -3.33 1.19 -1.00
N THR A 638 -2.23 1.02 -0.25
CA THR A 638 -1.05 1.89 -0.18
C THR A 638 -1.21 3.23 0.54
N LYS A 639 -2.36 3.53 1.14
CA LYS A 639 -2.58 4.81 1.83
C LYS A 639 -1.94 4.87 3.22
N GLY A 640 -1.83 3.73 3.89
CA GLY A 640 -1.25 3.63 5.23
C GLY A 640 -0.08 2.65 5.34
N LEU A 641 0.40 2.49 6.57
CA LEU A 641 1.33 1.46 7.00
C LEU A 641 0.61 0.47 7.90
N LEU A 642 1.00 -0.79 7.77
CA LEU A 642 0.56 -1.82 8.70
C LEU A 642 1.40 -1.74 9.98
N THR A 643 0.74 -1.80 11.13
CA THR A 643 1.40 -1.81 12.43
C THR A 643 0.84 -2.89 13.35
N ILE A 644 1.73 -3.48 14.13
CA ILE A 644 1.40 -4.39 15.24
C ILE A 644 1.34 -3.61 16.55
N PHE A 645 2.14 -2.55 16.66
CA PHE A 645 2.23 -1.71 17.85
C PHE A 645 1.62 -0.34 17.57
N ASP A 646 0.67 0.07 18.40
CA ASP A 646 -0.07 1.33 18.20
C ASP A 646 0.64 2.56 18.81
N SER A 647 1.97 2.49 19.01
CA SER A 647 2.77 3.54 19.64
C SER A 647 3.87 4.07 18.70
N PRO A 648 4.00 5.40 18.54
CA PRO A 648 5.05 5.99 17.70
C PRO A 648 6.47 5.69 18.23
N ASN A 649 6.62 5.50 19.53
CA ASN A 649 7.92 5.17 20.16
C ASN A 649 8.44 3.78 19.74
N LEU A 650 7.54 2.89 19.30
CA LEU A 650 7.87 1.54 18.85
C LEU A 650 8.01 1.44 17.33
N PHE A 651 8.09 2.57 16.62
CA PHE A 651 8.17 2.62 15.16
C PHE A 651 9.29 1.73 14.60
N TRP A 652 10.52 1.85 15.12
CA TRP A 652 11.66 1.07 14.62
C TRP A 652 11.52 -0.43 14.92
N LEU A 653 10.97 -0.79 16.09
CA LEU A 653 10.70 -2.18 16.43
C LEU A 653 9.65 -2.77 15.48
N ASN A 654 8.56 -2.04 15.24
CA ASN A 654 7.54 -2.43 14.26
C ASN A 654 8.15 -2.58 12.86
N PHE A 655 8.98 -1.61 12.44
CA PHE A 655 9.66 -1.66 11.14
C PHE A 655 10.51 -2.91 10.98
N ILE A 656 11.34 -3.25 11.97
CA ILE A 656 12.24 -4.43 11.91
C ILE A 656 11.43 -5.72 11.84
N ILE A 657 10.43 -5.88 12.71
CA ILE A 657 9.58 -7.08 12.75
C ILE A 657 8.81 -7.23 11.44
N MET A 658 8.09 -6.19 11.01
CA MET A 658 7.30 -6.22 9.79
C MET A 658 8.16 -6.46 8.55
N SER A 659 9.33 -5.80 8.45
CA SER A 659 10.24 -6.01 7.31
C SER A 659 10.80 -7.43 7.27
N THR A 660 11.12 -8.02 8.43
CA THR A 660 11.63 -9.40 8.50
C THR A 660 10.60 -10.39 7.97
N VAL A 661 9.35 -10.28 8.43
CA VAL A 661 8.27 -11.17 7.98
C VAL A 661 7.96 -10.92 6.50
N PHE A 662 7.98 -9.65 6.06
CA PHE A 662 7.70 -9.26 4.68
C PHE A 662 8.71 -9.84 3.69
N VAL A 663 10.01 -9.73 4.01
CA VAL A 663 11.09 -10.29 3.19
C VAL A 663 10.99 -11.82 3.15
N PHE A 664 10.74 -12.46 4.29
CA PHE A 664 10.57 -13.90 4.38
C PHE A 664 9.41 -14.42 3.53
N LEU A 665 8.23 -13.80 3.67
CA LEU A 665 7.04 -14.18 2.90
C LEU A 665 7.26 -13.98 1.40
N SER A 666 7.87 -12.87 1.01
CA SER A 666 8.17 -12.58 -0.40
C SER A 666 9.15 -13.59 -1.00
N HIS A 667 10.15 -14.04 -0.22
CA HIS A 667 11.09 -15.07 -0.65
C HIS A 667 10.40 -16.42 -0.87
N ILE A 668 9.52 -16.84 0.04
CA ILE A 668 8.76 -18.08 -0.10
C ILE A 668 7.82 -18.02 -1.31
N LEU A 669 7.09 -16.91 -1.44
CA LEU A 669 6.20 -16.71 -2.59
C LEU A 669 6.98 -16.77 -3.90
N ALA A 670 8.21 -16.24 -3.96
CA ALA A 670 9.03 -16.29 -5.16
C ALA A 670 9.44 -17.71 -5.56
N GLY A 671 9.73 -18.58 -4.59
CA GLY A 671 9.98 -20.01 -4.85
C GLY A 671 8.73 -20.75 -5.27
N VAL A 672 7.63 -20.57 -4.52
CA VAL A 672 6.37 -21.26 -4.77
C VAL A 672 5.73 -20.84 -6.10
N THR A 673 5.77 -19.56 -6.47
CA THR A 673 5.28 -19.11 -7.78
C THR A 673 6.12 -19.67 -8.93
N GLY A 674 7.43 -19.86 -8.73
CA GLY A 674 8.32 -20.56 -9.67
C GLY A 674 7.90 -22.01 -9.88
N GLU A 675 7.80 -22.78 -8.79
CA GLU A 675 7.41 -24.20 -8.83
C GLU A 675 6.03 -24.40 -9.47
N LEU A 676 5.05 -23.57 -9.10
CA LEU A 676 3.71 -23.61 -9.68
C LEU A 676 3.71 -23.24 -11.17
N THR A 677 4.52 -22.26 -11.58
CA THR A 677 4.64 -21.90 -13.00
C THR A 677 5.22 -23.05 -13.81
N SER A 678 6.30 -23.67 -13.32
CA SER A 678 6.90 -24.85 -13.95
C SER A 678 5.88 -25.99 -14.07
N TRP A 679 5.12 -26.27 -13.00
CA TRP A 679 4.08 -27.30 -13.03
C TRP A 679 2.97 -27.01 -14.05
N ILE A 680 2.42 -25.80 -14.06
CA ILE A 680 1.34 -25.37 -14.96
C ILE A 680 1.79 -25.42 -16.43
N CYS A 681 3.04 -25.03 -16.69
CA CYS A 681 3.56 -24.87 -18.05
C CYS A 681 4.40 -26.06 -18.54
N SER A 682 4.64 -27.08 -17.70
CA SER A 682 5.41 -28.26 -18.09
C SER A 682 4.72 -29.01 -19.23
N THR A 683 5.38 -29.09 -20.37
CA THR A 683 5.01 -30.02 -21.44
C THR A 683 5.77 -31.31 -21.16
N LYS A 684 5.06 -32.43 -20.94
CA LYS A 684 5.70 -33.75 -20.91
C LYS A 684 6.40 -33.96 -22.26
N LYS A 685 7.73 -33.80 -22.32
CA LYS A 685 8.51 -34.26 -23.48
C LYS A 685 8.43 -35.79 -23.52
N PRO A 686 8.19 -36.42 -24.68
CA PRO A 686 8.38 -37.87 -24.82
C PRO A 686 9.85 -38.18 -24.56
N THR A 687 10.12 -39.12 -23.66
CA THR A 687 11.47 -39.68 -23.42
C THR A 687 12.02 -40.27 -24.72
N ARG A 688 12.93 -39.55 -25.39
CA ARG A 688 13.77 -40.13 -26.45
C ARG A 688 14.97 -40.77 -25.78
N LYS A 689 15.13 -42.08 -25.99
CA LYS A 689 16.28 -42.88 -25.51
C LYS A 689 17.59 -42.23 -26.01
N GLN A 690 18.54 -42.02 -25.10
CA GLN A 690 19.93 -41.68 -25.43
C GLN A 690 20.58 -42.90 -26.07
N ASP A 691 21.02 -42.77 -27.32
CA ASP A 691 22.08 -43.60 -27.89
C ASP A 691 23.38 -42.76 -27.90
N THR A 692 24.44 -43.39 -27.41
CA THR A 692 25.81 -42.89 -27.26
C THR A 692 26.58 -42.85 -28.58
N SER A 693 27.25 -41.73 -28.88
CA SER A 693 28.52 -41.69 -29.63
C SER A 693 29.15 -40.29 -29.55
N GLU A 694 30.41 -40.24 -29.11
CA GLU A 694 31.28 -39.05 -29.02
C GLU A 694 31.81 -38.59 -30.40
N ALA A 695 32.10 -37.29 -30.56
CA ALA A 695 33.46 -36.74 -30.82
C ALA A 695 33.47 -35.29 -31.40
N THR A 696 34.10 -34.38 -30.64
CA THR A 696 34.88 -33.17 -31.01
C THR A 696 34.30 -32.05 -31.89
N THR A 697 34.08 -30.88 -31.27
CA THR A 697 34.60 -29.57 -31.72
C THR A 697 34.52 -28.57 -30.56
N GLY A 698 35.66 -27.98 -30.18
CA GLY A 698 35.73 -27.03 -29.07
C GLY A 698 35.31 -25.63 -29.53
N LEU A 699 34.19 -25.14 -29.01
CA LEU A 699 33.81 -23.71 -29.03
C LEU A 699 32.75 -23.48 -27.95
N LEU A 700 33.04 -22.55 -27.03
CA LEU A 700 32.12 -21.85 -26.12
C LEU A 700 31.02 -22.71 -25.49
N SER A 701 31.31 -23.16 -24.27
CA SER A 701 30.42 -23.80 -23.30
C SER A 701 28.92 -23.49 -23.50
N GLU A 702 28.22 -24.50 -23.98
CA GLU A 702 26.79 -24.70 -23.78
C GLU A 702 26.50 -24.68 -22.28
N GLU A 703 25.97 -23.56 -21.77
CA GLU A 703 25.23 -23.58 -20.51
C GLU A 703 23.74 -23.50 -20.84
N ASN A 704 23.09 -24.61 -20.51
CA ASN A 704 21.67 -24.86 -20.56
C ASN A 704 20.85 -23.61 -20.18
N VAL A 705 19.93 -23.23 -21.06
CA VAL A 705 18.79 -22.40 -20.69
C VAL A 705 17.68 -23.30 -20.12
N GLU A 706 18.09 -24.17 -19.21
CA GLU A 706 17.22 -24.79 -18.25
C GLU A 706 17.26 -23.92 -17.00
N GLU A 707 16.09 -23.68 -16.43
CA GLU A 707 15.98 -23.31 -15.02
C GLU A 707 16.66 -24.43 -14.21
N SER A 708 17.96 -24.31 -13.96
CA SER A 708 18.59 -24.98 -12.83
C SER A 708 18.12 -24.23 -11.57
N GLU A 709 16.86 -24.44 -11.23
CA GLU A 709 16.46 -24.45 -9.84
C GLU A 709 17.31 -25.55 -9.19
N GLY A 710 18.42 -25.13 -8.56
CA GLY A 710 18.99 -25.94 -7.50
C GLY A 710 17.84 -26.28 -6.58
N PHE A 711 17.52 -27.57 -6.48
CA PHE A 711 16.54 -28.14 -5.58
C PHE A 711 17.01 -27.85 -4.15
N PHE A 712 16.81 -26.60 -3.71
CA PHE A 712 16.82 -26.27 -2.30
C PHE A 712 15.58 -26.93 -1.75
N GLU A 713 15.75 -27.85 -0.80
CA GLU A 713 14.64 -28.27 0.05
C GLU A 713 13.97 -26.99 0.57
N LEU A 714 12.78 -26.69 0.06
CA LEU A 714 11.93 -25.66 0.63
C LEU A 714 11.78 -26.02 2.11
N PRO A 715 12.29 -25.22 3.06
CA PRO A 715 12.06 -25.50 4.46
C PRO A 715 10.55 -25.60 4.64
N ARG A 716 10.05 -26.74 5.14
CA ARG A 716 8.61 -26.96 5.32
C ARG A 716 8.07 -25.72 6.03
N PHE A 717 7.23 -24.95 5.34
CA PHE A 717 6.77 -23.64 5.77
C PHE A 717 6.28 -23.69 7.22
N THR A 718 5.55 -24.75 7.58
CA THR A 718 4.98 -25.02 8.90
C THR A 718 5.99 -25.30 10.03
N SER A 719 7.23 -25.71 9.72
CA SER A 719 8.27 -25.96 10.73
C SER A 719 9.31 -24.84 10.82
N SER A 720 9.22 -23.81 9.97
CA SER A 720 10.17 -22.70 9.98
C SER A 720 9.98 -21.80 11.22
N PRO A 721 11.07 -21.29 11.83
CA PRO A 721 10.99 -20.31 12.92
C PRO A 721 10.19 -19.06 12.53
N ALA A 722 10.24 -18.68 11.25
CA ALA A 722 9.53 -17.52 10.74
C ALA A 722 8.02 -17.76 10.54
N PHE A 723 7.56 -18.99 10.25
CA PHE A 723 6.12 -19.31 10.33
C PHE A 723 5.63 -19.27 11.78
N LYS A 724 6.42 -19.78 12.73
CA LYS A 724 6.12 -19.61 14.16
C LYS A 724 6.05 -18.13 14.54
N LEU A 725 6.91 -17.29 13.95
CA LEU A 725 6.85 -15.83 14.12
C LEU A 725 5.58 -15.23 13.49
N VAL A 726 5.18 -15.62 12.27
CA VAL A 726 3.92 -15.16 11.64
C VAL A 726 2.73 -15.50 12.52
N VAL A 727 2.64 -16.76 12.97
CA VAL A 727 1.56 -17.23 13.86
C VAL A 727 1.60 -16.51 15.21
N PHE A 728 2.79 -16.30 15.76
CA PHE A 728 2.98 -15.54 17.00
C PHE A 728 2.53 -14.09 16.84
N LEU A 729 2.92 -13.41 15.76
CA LEU A 729 2.53 -12.02 15.50
C LEU A 729 1.03 -11.89 15.24
N ALA A 730 0.42 -12.85 14.55
CA ALA A 730 -1.03 -12.92 14.43
C ALA A 730 -1.67 -13.09 15.81
N SER A 731 -1.12 -13.95 16.68
CA SER A 731 -1.60 -14.16 18.04
C SER A 731 -1.43 -12.91 18.93
N VAL A 732 -0.32 -12.19 18.78
CA VAL A 732 -0.08 -10.90 19.46
C VAL A 732 -1.05 -9.83 18.96
N ALA A 733 -1.31 -9.78 17.65
CA ALA A 733 -2.30 -8.87 17.08
C ALA A 733 -3.72 -9.16 17.62
N ILE A 734 -4.07 -10.44 17.78
CA ILE A 734 -5.33 -10.85 18.44
C ILE A 734 -5.33 -10.40 19.91
N MET A 735 -4.26 -10.68 20.68
CA MET A 735 -4.18 -10.30 22.10
C MET A 735 -4.17 -8.79 22.33
N ASN A 736 -3.65 -7.97 21.41
CA ASN A 736 -3.70 -6.51 21.52
C ASN A 736 -5.10 -5.93 21.22
N ARG A 737 -6.03 -6.73 20.68
CA ARG A 737 -7.37 -6.33 20.27
C ARG A 737 -8.48 -6.84 21.20
N ILE A 738 -8.21 -7.90 21.96
CA ILE A 738 -9.00 -8.34 23.11
C ILE A 738 -8.63 -7.46 24.31
#